data_AF-A0A1F8NNI9-F1
#
_entry.id   AF-A0A1F8NNI9-F1
#
_cell.length_a   1.000
_cell.length_b   1.000
_cell.length_c   1.000
_cell.angle_alpha   90.00
_cell.angle_beta   90.00
_cell.angle_gamma   90.00
#
_symmetry.space_group_name_H-M   'P 1'
#
loop_
_entity.id
_entity.type
_entity.pdbx_description
1 polymer ?
#
loop_
_entity_poly.entity_id
_entity_poly.type
_entity_poly.pdbx_seq_one_letter_code
_entity_poly.pdbx_strand_id
1 'polypeptide(L)'
;MATPTMLTEAIAAARAGDRSRARDLLARLLRSDSANAEYWIWMSAVVDTEQERVYCLESALRLDPTNRTALRGLVVLGARTPEKVEPSPPPKIPRRQVAAVVPPVAEKPDARLSTAAPAAWPTGAPVFARRRPRRRVTFRMLAGGVIGLGIIAVVALIGFRLITPRGFAFAPLLAPPSPTVTDTPAFSTPTNTPIPAATRVLRTPIPTQLAGTPLVFFVATTPTATVIAGATPHPEIEAYAGALAALEQAQYDEALRFIDQVIEIDPRLPDAHYFRGEALRGLGRYGDAFQAYDRATALDNAFAPAFLGRGRTRLLIDEQADPTRDFTTAIEIDPNLIEAYVAASDYYASRRLWKAMDDMLQAAIDSGLTAPILHIRLSEAQFNRTHFEEALQSAVEGSAEDPTIVEGYLAIGQAYLALHVDSAALWPLQTYTAYRSEDPQGWTLLARAHLAIGDTANAMAAAEQALAINERYGFGLLARGLVRVAQGDNQAAIQDFDRALQYSQPSFDLYYGYARAHFNLAQYTRAIRFLSNALDVAVNDWEKGEAYALRAITFEATDPPARDDAIANWSWILDLPGAAPETRALAEARLNELLGGGPTRTLRPTLTPTVPITPGTPTATRTATPTRTPTSTVPVTPGSPTVTRTATPTRTPTPTRTITPTLPTATPSSTPTPGPSPTPTRRPSPEPTETPWMYH
;
A
#
# COMPACT_ATOMS: atom_id res chain seq x y z
N MET A 1 10.06 -12.85 52.42
CA MET A 1 10.11 -13.48 51.08
C MET A 1 8.69 -13.86 50.69
N ALA A 2 7.94 -12.93 50.08
CA ALA A 2 6.77 -13.31 49.29
C ALA A 2 7.27 -13.87 47.95
N THR A 3 6.63 -14.91 47.43
CA THR A 3 7.19 -15.75 46.36
C THR A 3 6.82 -15.27 44.95
N PRO A 4 7.66 -15.53 43.93
CA PRO A 4 7.34 -15.20 42.53
C PRO A 4 6.03 -15.83 42.04
N THR A 5 5.55 -16.90 42.69
CA THR A 5 4.24 -17.50 42.44
C THR A 5 3.10 -16.48 42.54
N MET A 6 3.12 -15.58 43.52
CA MET A 6 2.05 -14.59 43.73
C MET A 6 2.01 -13.53 42.61
N LEU A 7 3.18 -13.17 42.05
CA LEU A 7 3.24 -12.32 40.86
C LEU A 7 2.71 -13.08 39.63
N THR A 8 3.11 -14.35 39.43
CA THR A 8 2.60 -15.14 38.29
C THR A 8 1.09 -15.39 38.38
N GLU A 9 0.52 -15.56 39.57
CA GLU A 9 -0.92 -15.63 39.79
C GLU A 9 -1.63 -14.31 39.48
N ALA A 10 -1.06 -13.16 39.87
CA ALA A 10 -1.60 -11.84 39.54
C ALA A 10 -1.59 -11.58 38.03
N ILE A 11 -0.49 -11.92 37.35
CA ILE A 11 -0.35 -11.82 35.89
C ILE A 11 -1.35 -12.76 35.18
N ALA A 12 -1.54 -13.97 35.68
CA ALA A 12 -2.53 -14.91 35.14
C ALA A 12 -3.96 -14.37 35.29
N ALA A 13 -4.31 -13.83 36.46
CA ALA A 13 -5.62 -13.20 36.70
C ALA A 13 -5.85 -11.98 35.80
N ALA A 14 -4.83 -11.11 35.64
CA ALA A 14 -4.90 -9.95 34.75
C ALA A 14 -5.12 -10.36 33.28
N ARG A 15 -4.39 -11.39 32.80
CA ARG A 15 -4.56 -11.94 31.43
C ARG A 15 -5.89 -12.65 31.22
N ALA A 16 -6.47 -13.23 32.28
CA ALA A 16 -7.81 -13.83 32.25
C ALA A 16 -8.95 -12.79 32.38
N GLY A 17 -8.64 -11.50 32.52
CA GLY A 17 -9.63 -10.42 32.67
C GLY A 17 -10.14 -10.19 34.10
N ASP A 18 -9.74 -11.02 35.09
CA ASP A 18 -10.08 -10.82 36.50
C ASP A 18 -9.20 -9.74 37.14
N ARG A 19 -9.50 -8.49 36.76
CA ARG A 19 -8.87 -7.28 37.34
C ARG A 19 -9.06 -7.21 38.85
N SER A 20 -10.18 -7.72 39.38
CA SER A 20 -10.52 -7.62 40.80
C SER A 20 -9.52 -8.38 41.67
N ARG A 21 -9.24 -9.64 41.32
CA ARG A 21 -8.27 -10.51 41.98
C ARG A 21 -6.83 -10.08 41.69
N ALA A 22 -6.53 -9.70 40.46
CA ALA A 22 -5.21 -9.21 40.08
C ALA A 22 -4.82 -7.96 40.91
N ARG A 23 -5.75 -7.01 41.09
CA ARG A 23 -5.53 -5.80 41.89
C ARG A 23 -5.28 -6.09 43.37
N ASP A 24 -6.02 -7.01 44.00
CA ASP A 24 -5.76 -7.39 45.40
C ASP A 24 -4.39 -8.08 45.57
N LEU A 25 -4.03 -9.00 44.67
CA LEU A 25 -2.71 -9.64 44.68
C LEU A 25 -1.57 -8.61 44.50
N LEU A 26 -1.68 -7.70 43.52
CA LEU A 26 -0.69 -6.63 43.30
C LEU A 26 -0.65 -5.63 44.47
N ALA A 27 -1.80 -5.32 45.09
CA ALA A 27 -1.85 -4.45 46.28
C ALA A 27 -1.26 -5.14 47.52
N ARG A 28 -1.21 -6.47 47.59
CA ARG A 28 -0.46 -7.21 48.62
C ARG A 28 1.03 -7.20 48.33
N LEU A 29 1.42 -7.42 47.07
CA LEU A 29 2.82 -7.35 46.63
C LEU A 29 3.43 -5.97 46.90
N LEU A 30 2.78 -4.88 46.48
CA LEU A 30 3.21 -3.49 46.75
C LEU A 30 3.25 -3.13 48.24
N ARG A 31 2.43 -3.77 49.10
CA ARG A 31 2.52 -3.62 50.57
C ARG A 31 3.68 -4.41 51.19
N SER A 32 4.20 -5.42 50.49
CA SER A 32 5.35 -6.22 50.94
C SER A 32 6.69 -5.72 50.41
N ASP A 33 6.68 -5.12 49.23
CA ASP A 33 7.82 -4.47 48.57
C ASP A 33 7.26 -3.44 47.58
N SER A 34 7.33 -2.16 47.95
CA SER A 34 6.91 -1.03 47.13
C SER A 34 8.04 -0.48 46.22
N ALA A 35 9.25 -1.01 46.34
CA ALA A 35 10.43 -0.58 45.58
C ALA A 35 10.59 -1.36 44.25
N ASN A 36 9.84 -2.44 44.06
CA ASN A 36 9.83 -3.18 42.80
C ASN A 36 8.96 -2.48 41.73
N ALA A 37 9.61 -1.91 40.71
CA ALA A 37 8.96 -1.23 39.59
C ALA A 37 8.02 -2.14 38.77
N GLU A 38 8.27 -3.46 38.72
CA GLU A 38 7.42 -4.41 37.96
C GLU A 38 6.00 -4.47 38.54
N TYR A 39 5.86 -4.39 39.87
CA TYR A 39 4.54 -4.44 40.51
C TYR A 39 3.70 -3.18 40.19
N TRP A 40 4.35 -2.02 40.11
CA TRP A 40 3.71 -0.77 39.68
C TRP A 40 3.28 -0.81 38.21
N ILE A 41 4.11 -1.38 37.34
CA ILE A 41 3.78 -1.58 35.91
C ILE A 41 2.55 -2.51 35.79
N TRP A 42 2.53 -3.65 36.48
CA TRP A 42 1.36 -4.54 36.45
C TRP A 42 0.12 -3.92 37.11
N MET A 43 0.28 -3.09 38.15
CA MET A 43 -0.83 -2.34 38.74
C MET A 43 -1.48 -1.40 37.70
N SER A 44 -0.68 -0.70 36.88
CA SER A 44 -1.19 0.19 35.83
C SER A 44 -2.08 -0.53 34.79
N ALA A 45 -1.96 -1.86 34.62
CA ALA A 45 -2.77 -2.64 33.70
C ALA A 45 -4.15 -3.06 34.27
N VAL A 46 -4.35 -3.01 35.60
CA VAL A 46 -5.56 -3.54 36.27
C VAL A 46 -6.39 -2.48 36.99
N VAL A 47 -5.89 -1.25 37.12
CA VAL A 47 -6.61 -0.14 37.77
C VAL A 47 -7.59 0.54 36.80
N ASP A 48 -8.68 1.07 37.34
CA ASP A 48 -9.87 1.47 36.60
C ASP A 48 -9.74 2.88 35.97
N THR A 49 -9.23 3.88 36.71
CA THR A 49 -9.12 5.26 36.19
C THR A 49 -7.77 5.55 35.53
N GLU A 50 -7.76 6.45 34.54
CA GLU A 50 -6.56 6.86 33.80
C GLU A 50 -5.54 7.58 34.70
N GLN A 51 -6.00 8.44 35.62
CA GLN A 51 -5.14 9.17 36.56
C GLN A 51 -4.33 8.22 37.45
N GLU A 52 -4.96 7.15 37.96
CA GLU A 52 -4.26 6.13 38.75
C GLU A 52 -3.26 5.31 37.90
N ARG A 53 -3.55 5.07 36.61
CA ARG A 53 -2.59 4.40 35.70
C ARG A 53 -1.35 5.27 35.46
N VAL A 54 -1.54 6.57 35.19
CA VAL A 54 -0.43 7.54 35.09
C VAL A 54 0.39 7.55 36.38
N TYR A 55 -0.26 7.63 37.55
CA TYR A 55 0.42 7.57 38.85
C TYR A 55 1.23 6.26 39.05
N CYS A 56 0.70 5.11 38.64
CA CYS A 56 1.43 3.83 38.72
C CYS A 56 2.65 3.80 37.79
N LEU A 57 2.52 4.32 36.57
CA LEU A 57 3.61 4.37 35.58
C LEU A 57 4.70 5.38 35.99
N GLU A 58 4.33 6.55 36.54
CA GLU A 58 5.28 7.46 37.18
C GLU A 58 5.99 6.82 38.37
N SER A 59 5.26 6.11 39.22
CA SER A 59 5.83 5.42 40.40
C SER A 59 6.86 4.37 39.98
N ALA A 60 6.62 3.66 38.87
CA ALA A 60 7.60 2.77 38.26
C ALA A 60 8.84 3.52 37.75
N LEU A 61 8.69 4.68 37.08
CA LEU A 61 9.81 5.46 36.57
C LEU A 61 10.64 6.17 37.66
N ARG A 62 10.06 6.43 38.84
CA ARG A 62 10.81 6.93 40.00
C ARG A 62 11.73 5.85 40.60
N LEU A 63 11.49 4.58 40.29
CA LEU A 63 12.26 3.42 40.74
C LEU A 63 13.23 2.92 39.66
N ASP A 64 12.79 2.87 38.40
CA ASP A 64 13.59 2.59 37.22
C ASP A 64 13.34 3.65 36.13
N PRO A 65 14.13 4.74 36.08
CA PRO A 65 14.01 5.77 35.06
C PRO A 65 14.25 5.29 33.63
N THR A 66 14.84 4.10 33.45
CA THR A 66 15.14 3.52 32.13
C THR A 66 14.01 2.61 31.62
N ASN A 67 12.93 2.44 32.38
CA ASN A 67 11.91 1.44 32.10
C ASN A 67 11.09 1.77 30.83
N ARG A 68 11.49 1.15 29.71
CA ARG A 68 10.85 1.35 28.39
C ARG A 68 9.35 1.01 28.39
N THR A 69 8.89 0.11 29.25
CA THR A 69 7.46 -0.24 29.36
C THR A 69 6.68 0.90 30.01
N ALA A 70 7.18 1.45 31.12
CA ALA A 70 6.53 2.57 31.79
C ALA A 70 6.59 3.88 30.96
N LEU A 71 7.71 4.15 30.30
CA LEU A 71 7.84 5.27 29.34
C LEU A 71 6.80 5.16 28.21
N ARG A 72 6.67 3.99 27.58
CA ARG A 72 5.67 3.76 26.52
C ARG A 72 4.24 3.90 27.04
N GLY A 73 3.96 3.42 28.25
CA GLY A 73 2.66 3.60 28.90
C GLY A 73 2.25 5.07 29.03
N LEU A 74 3.15 5.93 29.51
CA LEU A 74 2.87 7.37 29.64
C LEU A 74 2.70 8.08 28.28
N VAL A 75 3.44 7.66 27.25
CA VAL A 75 3.25 8.21 25.88
C VAL A 75 1.91 7.78 25.29
N VAL A 76 1.48 6.53 25.50
CA VAL A 76 0.18 6.01 25.03
C VAL A 76 -1.00 6.68 25.76
N LEU A 77 -0.83 7.07 27.03
CA LEU A 77 -1.81 7.84 27.80
C LEU A 77 -1.67 9.37 27.61
N GLY A 78 -0.87 9.84 26.65
CA GLY A 78 -0.66 11.28 26.38
C GLY A 78 0.03 12.08 27.50
N ALA A 79 0.38 11.44 28.62
CA ALA A 79 0.95 12.06 29.82
C ALA A 79 2.44 12.44 29.68
N ARG A 80 3.14 11.96 28.65
CA ARG A 80 4.49 12.39 28.28
C ARG A 80 4.64 12.41 26.76
N THR A 81 5.27 13.45 26.22
CA THR A 81 5.60 13.52 24.79
C THR A 81 6.73 12.53 24.43
N PRO A 82 6.73 11.97 23.20
CA PRO A 82 7.82 11.10 22.75
C PRO A 82 9.12 11.90 22.61
N GLU A 83 10.17 11.45 23.28
CA GLU A 83 11.51 12.02 23.19
C GLU A 83 12.13 11.66 21.83
N LYS A 84 12.72 12.63 21.10
CA LYS A 84 13.38 12.38 19.81
C LYS A 84 14.65 11.56 20.01
N VAL A 85 14.50 10.24 20.04
CA VAL A 85 15.62 9.28 20.03
C VAL A 85 16.12 9.13 18.60
N GLU A 86 17.36 9.57 18.34
CA GLU A 86 18.06 9.27 17.09
C GLU A 86 18.14 7.74 16.87
N PRO A 87 17.82 7.22 15.68
CA PRO A 87 17.83 5.79 15.43
C PRO A 87 19.24 5.23 15.58
N SER A 88 19.43 4.35 16.56
CA SER A 88 20.71 3.66 16.74
C SER A 88 21.06 2.85 15.49
N PRO A 89 22.30 2.91 14.97
CA PRO A 89 22.65 2.25 13.72
C PRO A 89 22.47 0.73 13.83
N PRO A 90 22.00 0.05 12.76
CA PRO A 90 21.66 -1.36 12.81
C PRO A 90 22.87 -2.22 13.18
N PRO A 91 22.68 -3.28 13.99
CA PRO A 91 23.78 -4.13 14.42
C PRO A 91 24.44 -4.80 13.22
N LYS A 92 25.75 -4.59 13.05
CA LYS A 92 26.54 -5.16 11.95
C LYS A 92 26.65 -6.67 12.08
N ILE A 93 25.73 -7.41 11.48
CA ILE A 93 25.79 -8.87 11.36
C ILE A 93 27.03 -9.22 10.52
N PRO A 94 28.03 -9.95 11.07
CA PRO A 94 29.20 -10.35 10.30
C PRO A 94 28.79 -11.37 9.22
N ARG A 95 29.07 -11.07 7.95
CA ARG A 95 28.80 -11.99 6.83
C ARG A 95 29.57 -13.29 7.03
N ARG A 96 28.84 -14.38 7.29
CA ARG A 96 29.39 -15.75 7.31
C ARG A 96 29.92 -16.08 5.93
N GLN A 97 31.24 -16.28 5.80
CA GLN A 97 31.85 -16.73 4.55
C GLN A 97 31.35 -18.16 4.24
N VAL A 98 30.57 -18.29 3.17
CA VAL A 98 30.22 -19.57 2.57
C VAL A 98 31.23 -19.83 1.45
N ALA A 99 31.96 -20.94 1.54
CA ALA A 99 32.92 -21.31 0.51
C ALA A 99 32.20 -21.63 -0.81
N ALA A 100 32.74 -21.17 -1.93
CA ALA A 100 32.17 -21.43 -3.25
C ALA A 100 32.28 -22.92 -3.60
N VAL A 101 31.13 -23.59 -3.78
CA VAL A 101 31.07 -24.95 -4.30
C VAL A 101 31.25 -24.89 -5.81
N VAL A 102 32.38 -25.39 -6.30
CA VAL A 102 32.67 -25.48 -7.73
C VAL A 102 31.91 -26.68 -8.32
N PRO A 103 31.09 -26.51 -9.37
CA PRO A 103 30.44 -27.64 -10.03
C PRO A 103 31.48 -28.48 -10.81
N PRO A 104 31.32 -29.81 -10.88
CA PRO A 104 32.28 -30.67 -11.57
C PRO A 104 32.26 -30.46 -13.09
N VAL A 105 33.45 -30.53 -13.70
CA VAL A 105 33.61 -30.45 -15.16
C VAL A 105 33.14 -31.77 -15.79
N ALA A 106 32.22 -31.68 -16.75
CA ALA A 106 31.83 -32.82 -17.58
C ALA A 106 32.83 -33.00 -18.73
N GLU A 107 33.39 -34.20 -18.87
CA GLU A 107 34.36 -34.53 -19.91
C GLU A 107 33.71 -34.67 -21.31
N LYS A 108 34.48 -34.39 -22.36
CA LYS A 108 34.08 -34.68 -23.75
C LYS A 108 34.43 -36.14 -24.10
N PRO A 109 33.51 -36.91 -24.72
CA PRO A 109 33.86 -38.14 -25.42
C PRO A 109 34.52 -37.82 -26.78
N ASP A 110 35.63 -38.47 -27.08
CA ASP A 110 36.34 -38.30 -28.37
C ASP A 110 35.69 -39.06 -29.54
N ALA A 111 35.93 -38.58 -30.75
CA ALA A 111 35.18 -38.95 -31.95
C ALA A 111 35.68 -40.22 -32.68
N ARG A 112 34.75 -41.00 -33.23
CA ARG A 112 34.98 -41.84 -34.41
C ARG A 112 33.81 -41.81 -35.40
N LEU A 113 34.06 -41.13 -36.53
CA LEU A 113 33.59 -41.43 -37.89
C LEU A 113 32.19 -42.05 -38.09
N SER A 114 31.26 -41.24 -38.60
CA SER A 114 30.44 -41.62 -39.76
C SER A 114 30.15 -40.38 -40.62
N THR A 115 30.02 -40.55 -41.93
CA THR A 115 30.14 -39.47 -42.91
C THR A 115 28.83 -39.11 -43.61
N ALA A 116 28.36 -37.87 -43.44
CA ALA A 116 27.49 -37.18 -44.38
C ALA A 116 27.67 -35.66 -44.23
N ALA A 117 27.75 -34.92 -45.35
CA ALA A 117 27.93 -33.47 -45.33
C ALA A 117 26.57 -32.73 -45.37
N PRO A 118 26.41 -31.60 -44.65
CA PRO A 118 25.21 -30.78 -44.76
C PRO A 118 25.25 -29.93 -46.04
N ALA A 119 24.23 -30.08 -46.89
CA ALA A 119 24.02 -29.23 -48.07
C ALA A 119 23.10 -28.04 -47.74
N ALA A 120 23.20 -26.98 -48.53
CA ALA A 120 22.60 -25.66 -48.30
C ALA A 120 21.07 -25.65 -48.05
N TRP A 121 20.61 -24.69 -47.24
CA TRP A 121 19.20 -24.32 -47.14
C TRP A 121 18.72 -23.64 -48.43
N PRO A 122 17.57 -24.03 -49.00
CA PRO A 122 16.79 -23.19 -49.90
C PRO A 122 15.64 -22.50 -49.13
N THR A 123 15.44 -21.22 -49.40
CA THR A 123 14.23 -20.48 -49.01
C THR A 123 13.03 -20.91 -49.87
N GLY A 124 11.83 -20.99 -49.30
CA GLY A 124 10.60 -21.22 -50.06
C GLY A 124 9.44 -21.78 -49.25
N ALA A 125 8.32 -21.07 -49.21
CA ALA A 125 7.07 -21.57 -48.64
C ALA A 125 6.23 -22.33 -49.70
N PRO A 126 5.47 -23.37 -49.32
CA PRO A 126 4.43 -23.94 -50.16
C PRO A 126 3.03 -23.46 -49.74
N VAL A 127 2.33 -22.81 -50.67
CA VAL A 127 0.87 -22.60 -50.59
C VAL A 127 0.15 -23.93 -50.81
N PHE A 128 -0.86 -24.25 -49.99
CA PHE A 128 -1.88 -25.23 -50.38
C PHE A 128 -3.31 -24.71 -50.16
N ALA A 129 -4.02 -24.48 -51.26
CA ALA A 129 -5.40 -24.04 -51.27
C ALA A 129 -6.38 -25.23 -51.31
N ARG A 130 -7.50 -25.14 -50.58
CA ARG A 130 -8.69 -25.99 -50.81
C ARG A 130 -9.75 -25.21 -51.58
N ARG A 131 -10.13 -25.71 -52.75
CA ARG A 131 -11.11 -25.08 -53.65
C ARG A 131 -12.55 -25.21 -53.12
N ARG A 132 -13.34 -24.13 -53.22
CA ARG A 132 -14.81 -24.18 -53.16
C ARG A 132 -15.39 -24.55 -54.55
N PRO A 133 -16.45 -25.37 -54.65
CA PRO A 133 -17.27 -25.43 -55.86
C PRO A 133 -18.20 -24.20 -55.96
N ARG A 134 -18.38 -23.66 -57.17
CA ARG A 134 -19.40 -22.64 -57.48
C ARG A 134 -20.61 -23.31 -58.13
N ARG A 135 -21.83 -23.04 -57.64
CA ARG A 135 -23.05 -23.06 -58.47
C ARG A 135 -23.55 -21.62 -58.63
N ARG A 136 -24.08 -21.30 -59.81
CA ARG A 136 -24.65 -19.99 -60.13
C ARG A 136 -26.13 -19.95 -59.73
N VAL A 137 -26.57 -18.84 -59.13
CA VAL A 137 -27.97 -18.37 -59.17
C VAL A 137 -27.92 -16.86 -59.44
N THR A 138 -28.85 -16.36 -60.25
CA THR A 138 -28.88 -14.97 -60.72
C THR A 138 -29.83 -14.08 -59.91
N PHE A 139 -29.58 -12.78 -59.94
CA PHE A 139 -30.20 -11.76 -59.10
C PHE A 139 -31.52 -11.24 -59.71
N ARG A 140 -32.66 -11.42 -59.03
CA ARG A 140 -33.92 -10.68 -59.30
C ARG A 140 -34.78 -10.48 -58.04
N MET A 141 -35.21 -9.22 -57.86
CA MET A 141 -36.39 -8.73 -57.12
C MET A 141 -36.68 -9.22 -55.70
N LEU A 142 -36.58 -8.30 -54.71
CA LEU A 142 -37.50 -8.25 -53.56
C LEU A 142 -37.53 -6.85 -52.90
N ALA A 143 -38.14 -5.87 -53.57
CA ALA A 143 -38.20 -4.47 -53.11
C ALA A 143 -39.39 -4.14 -52.18
N GLY A 144 -40.07 -5.15 -51.61
CA GLY A 144 -41.34 -4.97 -50.87
C GLY A 144 -41.25 -5.08 -49.34
N GLY A 145 -40.19 -5.67 -48.78
CA GLY A 145 -40.19 -6.10 -47.37
C GLY A 145 -39.96 -5.00 -46.32
N VAL A 146 -39.22 -3.94 -46.67
CA VAL A 146 -38.68 -2.99 -45.66
C VAL A 146 -39.73 -1.95 -45.21
N ILE A 147 -40.67 -1.59 -46.07
CA ILE A 147 -41.67 -0.53 -45.77
C ILE A 147 -42.75 -1.02 -44.81
N GLY A 148 -43.13 -2.30 -44.87
CA GLY A 148 -44.20 -2.87 -44.04
C GLY A 148 -43.90 -2.90 -42.54
N LEU A 149 -42.65 -3.20 -42.17
CA LEU A 149 -42.24 -3.32 -40.76
C LEU A 149 -42.22 -1.97 -40.02
N GLY A 150 -41.85 -0.88 -40.71
CA GLY A 150 -41.82 0.46 -40.11
C GLY A 150 -43.21 0.96 -39.68
N ILE A 151 -44.24 0.67 -40.47
CA ILE A 151 -45.63 1.12 -40.18
C ILE A 151 -46.18 0.43 -38.92
N ILE A 152 -45.91 -0.86 -38.74
CA ILE A 152 -46.38 -1.64 -37.58
C ILE A 152 -45.80 -1.10 -36.26
N ALA A 153 -44.52 -0.73 -36.26
CA ALA A 153 -43.85 -0.17 -35.07
C ALA A 153 -44.46 1.18 -34.63
N VAL A 154 -44.81 2.05 -35.58
CA VAL A 154 -45.42 3.36 -35.28
C VAL A 154 -46.83 3.22 -34.71
N VAL A 155 -47.64 2.29 -35.24
CA VAL A 155 -49.00 2.02 -34.72
C VAL A 155 -48.96 1.48 -33.28
N ALA A 156 -48.02 0.59 -32.97
CA ALA A 156 -47.83 0.07 -31.61
C ALA A 156 -47.46 1.18 -30.61
N LEU A 157 -46.57 2.10 -30.99
CA LEU A 157 -46.11 3.20 -30.14
C LEU A 157 -47.24 4.19 -29.79
N ILE A 158 -48.17 4.43 -30.72
CA ILE A 158 -49.32 5.32 -30.53
C ILE A 158 -50.37 4.65 -29.63
N GLY A 159 -50.65 3.35 -29.84
CA GLY A 159 -51.63 2.61 -29.03
C GLY A 159 -51.27 2.55 -27.54
N PHE A 160 -49.99 2.41 -27.21
CA PHE A 160 -49.54 2.27 -25.81
C PHE A 160 -49.74 3.52 -24.95
N ARG A 161 -49.90 4.72 -25.54
CA ARG A 161 -50.16 5.97 -24.80
C ARG A 161 -51.62 6.19 -24.39
N LEU A 162 -52.55 5.29 -24.73
CA LEU A 162 -53.99 5.45 -24.48
C LEU A 162 -54.55 4.57 -23.34
N ILE A 163 -53.76 3.67 -22.74
CA ILE A 163 -54.24 2.71 -21.73
C ILE A 163 -53.38 2.73 -20.45
N THR A 164 -53.36 3.88 -19.77
CA THR A 164 -53.02 3.96 -18.34
C THR A 164 -54.01 4.89 -17.62
N PRO A 165 -54.69 4.42 -16.54
CA PRO A 165 -55.63 5.27 -15.79
C PRO A 165 -54.87 6.33 -14.99
N ARG A 166 -55.42 7.56 -14.96
CA ARG A 166 -54.85 8.67 -14.20
C ARG A 166 -55.32 8.67 -12.75
N GLY A 167 -54.39 8.98 -11.85
CA GLY A 167 -54.66 9.71 -10.61
C GLY A 167 -54.73 8.87 -9.34
N PHE A 168 -53.83 9.17 -8.41
CA PHE A 168 -54.22 9.85 -7.17
C PHE A 168 -53.15 10.90 -6.83
N ALA A 169 -53.57 12.02 -6.25
CA ALA A 169 -52.69 13.09 -5.80
C ALA A 169 -53.10 13.50 -4.38
N PHE A 170 -52.12 13.75 -3.52
CA PHE A 170 -52.31 14.39 -2.22
C PHE A 170 -51.24 15.45 -1.98
N ALA A 171 -51.63 16.52 -1.29
CA ALA A 171 -50.82 17.69 -0.98
C ALA A 171 -50.05 17.49 0.36
N PRO A 172 -49.07 18.35 0.71
CA PRO A 172 -48.07 18.02 1.72
C PRO A 172 -48.56 18.23 3.16
N LEU A 173 -48.08 17.37 4.07
CA LEU A 173 -48.16 17.58 5.51
C LEU A 173 -46.87 17.11 6.22
N LEU A 174 -46.30 18.05 6.99
CA LEU A 174 -45.53 17.93 8.24
C LEU A 174 -44.68 16.66 8.51
N ALA A 175 -43.40 16.87 8.81
CA ALA A 175 -42.48 15.82 9.26
C ALA A 175 -42.80 15.30 10.68
N PRO A 176 -42.66 13.97 10.93
CA PRO A 176 -42.61 13.41 12.28
C PRO A 176 -41.22 13.61 12.92
N PRO A 177 -41.12 13.59 14.27
CA PRO A 177 -39.85 13.82 14.98
C PRO A 177 -38.93 12.60 14.99
N SER A 178 -37.64 12.84 15.23
CA SER A 178 -36.59 11.82 15.32
C SER A 178 -36.84 10.79 16.44
N PRO A 179 -36.57 9.49 16.22
CA PRO A 179 -36.52 8.51 17.29
C PRO A 179 -35.24 8.70 18.13
N THR A 180 -35.39 8.88 19.43
CA THR A 180 -34.27 8.94 20.38
C THR A 180 -33.51 7.61 20.41
N VAL A 181 -32.18 7.66 20.31
CA VAL A 181 -31.32 6.47 20.48
C VAL A 181 -31.49 5.90 21.89
N THR A 182 -31.77 4.60 21.99
CA THR A 182 -31.82 3.85 23.25
C THR A 182 -30.69 2.84 23.24
N ASP A 183 -29.70 3.01 24.11
CA ASP A 183 -28.55 2.11 24.19
C ASP A 183 -28.95 0.73 24.74
N THR A 184 -28.59 -0.33 24.02
CA THR A 184 -28.45 -1.70 24.56
C THR A 184 -27.42 -2.44 23.70
N PRO A 185 -26.35 -3.03 24.29
CA PRO A 185 -25.19 -3.49 23.53
C PRO A 185 -25.36 -4.87 22.90
N ALA A 186 -24.78 -5.04 21.71
CA ALA A 186 -24.48 -6.33 21.10
C ALA A 186 -22.95 -6.60 21.12
N PHE A 187 -22.56 -7.87 21.14
CA PHE A 187 -21.17 -8.31 21.39
C PHE A 187 -20.38 -8.66 20.11
N SER A 188 -19.08 -8.92 20.31
CA SER A 188 -18.11 -9.48 19.34
C SER A 188 -17.77 -8.63 18.11
N THR A 189 -16.79 -7.74 18.29
CA THR A 189 -15.91 -7.25 17.20
C THR A 189 -14.94 -8.35 16.75
N PRO A 190 -14.57 -8.46 15.45
CA PRO A 190 -13.42 -9.24 15.02
C PRO A 190 -12.10 -8.62 15.52
N THR A 191 -11.03 -9.42 15.53
CA THR A 191 -9.71 -9.01 16.04
C THR A 191 -8.97 -8.10 15.05
N ASN A 192 -8.76 -6.84 15.40
CA ASN A 192 -7.89 -5.95 14.63
C ASN A 192 -6.41 -6.33 14.81
N THR A 193 -5.71 -6.62 13.70
CA THR A 193 -4.25 -6.72 13.65
C THR A 193 -3.61 -5.36 13.96
N PRO A 194 -2.58 -5.27 14.83
CA PRO A 194 -2.04 -3.98 15.27
C PRO A 194 -1.09 -3.36 14.23
N ILE A 195 -1.61 -2.38 13.47
CA ILE A 195 -0.81 -1.44 12.67
C ILE A 195 0.18 -0.68 13.59
N PRO A 196 1.43 -0.42 13.17
CA PRO A 196 2.38 0.37 13.96
C PRO A 196 1.84 1.76 14.33
N ALA A 197 2.03 2.17 15.58
CA ALA A 197 1.40 3.38 16.15
C ALA A 197 1.90 4.74 15.61
N ALA A 198 2.69 4.76 14.52
CA ALA A 198 3.23 5.97 13.91
C ALA A 198 2.21 6.68 12.99
N THR A 199 1.31 5.95 12.34
CA THR A 199 0.32 6.48 11.36
C THR A 199 -0.86 7.22 12.00
N ARG A 200 -0.79 7.60 13.29
CA ARG A 200 -1.84 8.36 13.99
C ARG A 200 -1.62 9.87 13.96
N VAL A 201 -1.58 10.43 12.75
CA VAL A 201 -2.02 11.81 12.49
C VAL A 201 -3.16 11.78 11.47
N LEU A 202 -4.32 11.29 11.92
CA LEU A 202 -5.59 11.55 11.24
C LEU A 202 -5.95 13.03 11.44
N ARG A 203 -5.31 13.91 10.65
CA ARG A 203 -5.98 15.13 10.19
C ARG A 203 -7.15 14.64 9.33
N THR A 204 -8.34 14.66 9.91
CA THR A 204 -9.50 13.97 9.34
C THR A 204 -9.84 14.58 7.98
N PRO A 205 -9.74 13.82 6.87
CA PRO A 205 -10.32 14.28 5.62
C PRO A 205 -11.85 14.27 5.75
N ILE A 206 -12.51 14.96 4.83
CA ILE A 206 -13.84 15.53 5.04
C ILE A 206 -14.89 14.45 5.36
N PRO A 207 -15.62 14.52 6.49
CA PRO A 207 -16.67 13.56 6.83
C PRO A 207 -17.63 13.30 5.66
N THR A 208 -17.98 12.04 5.37
CA THR A 208 -18.83 11.67 4.20
C THR A 208 -20.19 12.36 4.17
N GLN A 209 -20.67 12.82 5.33
CA GLN A 209 -21.88 13.64 5.51
C GLN A 209 -21.80 15.02 4.84
N LEU A 210 -20.58 15.45 4.45
CA LEU A 210 -20.26 16.70 3.77
C LEU A 210 -19.79 16.47 2.33
N ALA A 211 -19.87 15.24 1.80
CA ALA A 211 -19.58 14.98 0.39
C ALA A 211 -20.54 15.79 -0.51
N GLY A 212 -19.98 16.51 -1.47
CA GLY A 212 -20.72 17.47 -2.31
C GLY A 212 -20.75 18.91 -1.76
N THR A 213 -20.19 19.18 -0.57
CA THR A 213 -19.86 20.56 -0.18
C THR A 213 -18.56 20.99 -0.88
N PRO A 214 -18.45 22.20 -1.46
CA PRO A 214 -17.26 22.60 -2.19
C PRO A 214 -15.98 22.51 -1.34
N LEU A 215 -15.00 21.71 -1.79
CA LEU A 215 -13.78 21.37 -1.05
C LEU A 215 -12.99 22.59 -0.53
N VAL A 216 -13.08 23.72 -1.26
CA VAL A 216 -12.49 25.01 -0.90
C VAL A 216 -12.89 25.51 0.50
N PHE A 217 -14.06 25.12 1.04
CA PHE A 217 -14.49 25.49 2.39
C PHE A 217 -13.69 24.80 3.52
N PHE A 218 -12.86 23.80 3.22
CA PHE A 218 -12.02 23.09 4.19
C PHE A 218 -10.54 23.51 4.13
N VAL A 219 -10.17 24.38 3.20
CA VAL A 219 -8.80 24.88 3.06
C VAL A 219 -8.57 25.98 4.10
N ALA A 220 -7.59 25.79 4.99
CA ALA A 220 -7.27 26.73 6.05
C ALA A 220 -6.66 28.06 5.55
N THR A 221 -6.06 28.04 4.35
CA THR A 221 -5.40 29.17 3.70
C THR A 221 -5.63 29.12 2.20
N THR A 222 -6.39 30.06 1.64
CA THR A 222 -6.50 30.20 0.18
C THR A 222 -5.11 30.52 -0.41
N PRO A 223 -4.56 29.72 -1.33
CA PRO A 223 -3.33 30.08 -2.00
C PRO A 223 -3.54 31.33 -2.84
N THR A 224 -2.90 32.44 -2.47
CA THR A 224 -2.75 33.58 -3.37
C THR A 224 -1.93 33.12 -4.56
N ALA A 225 -2.43 33.32 -5.78
CA ALA A 225 -1.67 33.02 -6.99
C ALA A 225 -0.45 33.95 -7.07
N THR A 226 0.72 33.47 -6.67
CA THR A 226 1.99 34.17 -6.86
C THR A 226 2.29 34.17 -8.34
N VAL A 227 2.22 35.34 -8.98
CA VAL A 227 2.71 35.51 -10.36
C VAL A 227 4.17 35.07 -10.40
N ILE A 228 4.53 34.18 -11.33
CA ILE A 228 5.90 33.69 -11.52
C ILE A 228 6.74 34.75 -12.24
N ALA A 229 6.84 35.93 -11.63
CA ALA A 229 7.80 36.96 -11.95
C ALA A 229 9.07 36.71 -11.11
N GLY A 230 10.23 36.67 -11.75
CA GLY A 230 11.50 36.73 -11.02
C GLY A 230 11.66 38.08 -10.33
N ALA A 231 12.67 38.19 -9.47
CA ALA A 231 13.07 39.48 -8.87
C ALA A 231 13.85 40.37 -9.87
N THR A 232 13.38 40.45 -11.11
CA THR A 232 13.92 41.29 -12.18
C THR A 232 13.61 42.77 -11.91
N PRO A 233 14.59 43.69 -11.98
CA PRO A 233 14.32 45.13 -11.85
C PRO A 233 13.70 45.72 -13.12
N HIS A 234 12.37 45.73 -13.21
CA HIS A 234 11.63 46.34 -14.33
C HIS A 234 11.58 47.88 -14.17
N PRO A 235 11.62 48.67 -15.26
CA PRO A 235 11.03 50.00 -15.27
C PRO A 235 9.49 49.89 -15.12
N GLU A 236 8.82 50.91 -14.58
CA GLU A 236 7.36 50.94 -14.49
C GLU A 236 6.72 51.19 -15.87
N ILE A 237 6.61 50.13 -16.67
CA ILE A 237 6.02 50.15 -18.02
C ILE A 237 4.57 49.66 -17.95
N GLU A 238 3.61 50.52 -18.31
CA GLU A 238 2.17 50.18 -18.35
C GLU A 238 1.88 48.94 -19.22
N ALA A 239 2.58 48.80 -20.35
CA ALA A 239 2.50 47.61 -21.20
C ALA A 239 2.97 46.32 -20.50
N TYR A 240 3.89 46.37 -19.52
CA TYR A 240 4.28 45.17 -18.77
C TYR A 240 3.15 44.67 -17.87
N ALA A 241 2.48 45.57 -17.16
CA ALA A 241 1.28 45.23 -16.39
C ALA A 241 0.13 44.77 -17.29
N GLY A 242 -0.07 45.42 -18.44
CA GLY A 242 -1.04 45.01 -19.46
C GLY A 242 -0.76 43.62 -20.05
N ALA A 243 0.51 43.28 -20.27
CA ALA A 243 0.93 41.95 -20.72
C ALA A 243 0.58 40.85 -19.71
N LEU A 244 0.90 41.05 -18.43
CA LEU A 244 0.59 40.08 -17.38
C LEU A 244 -0.93 39.91 -17.22
N ALA A 245 -1.69 41.01 -17.15
CA ALA A 245 -3.15 40.95 -17.07
C ALA A 245 -3.81 40.28 -18.29
N ALA A 246 -3.22 40.41 -19.49
CA ALA A 246 -3.67 39.72 -20.69
C ALA A 246 -3.30 38.22 -20.67
N LEU A 247 -2.13 37.84 -20.13
CA LEU A 247 -1.76 36.43 -19.92
C LEU A 247 -2.70 35.73 -18.93
N GLU A 248 -3.02 36.38 -17.80
CA GLU A 248 -3.97 35.87 -16.80
C GLU A 248 -5.38 35.67 -17.40
N GLN A 249 -5.79 36.51 -18.34
CA GLN A 249 -7.05 36.39 -19.07
C GLN A 249 -6.97 35.48 -20.32
N ALA A 250 -5.84 34.80 -20.55
CA ALA A 250 -5.56 33.99 -21.75
C ALA A 250 -5.71 34.74 -23.10
N GLN A 251 -5.59 36.07 -23.09
CA GLN A 251 -5.66 36.96 -24.26
C GLN A 251 -4.30 37.01 -24.97
N TYR A 252 -3.81 35.85 -25.43
CA TYR A 252 -2.40 35.67 -25.80
C TYR A 252 -1.90 36.58 -26.94
N ASP A 253 -2.73 36.95 -27.92
CA ASP A 253 -2.36 37.92 -28.97
C ASP A 253 -2.17 39.35 -28.43
N GLU A 254 -2.99 39.76 -27.46
CA GLU A 254 -2.87 41.07 -26.79
C GLU A 254 -1.67 41.09 -25.83
N ALA A 255 -1.48 40.00 -25.08
CA ALA A 255 -0.27 39.80 -24.29
C ALA A 255 0.98 39.91 -25.16
N LEU A 256 1.04 39.19 -26.29
CA LEU A 256 2.17 39.24 -27.22
C LEU A 256 2.40 40.67 -27.75
N ARG A 257 1.34 41.41 -28.09
CA ARG A 257 1.44 42.82 -28.53
C ARG A 257 2.07 43.72 -27.45
N PHE A 258 1.65 43.56 -26.19
CA PHE A 258 2.22 44.33 -25.07
C PHE A 258 3.65 43.90 -24.72
N ILE A 259 3.98 42.61 -24.82
CA ILE A 259 5.32 42.07 -24.55
C ILE A 259 6.31 42.51 -25.63
N ASP A 260 5.91 42.52 -26.91
CA ASP A 260 6.76 43.04 -27.99
C ASP A 260 7.05 44.54 -27.77
N GLN A 261 6.12 45.34 -27.23
CA GLN A 261 6.37 46.74 -26.83
C GLN A 261 7.38 46.85 -25.66
N VAL A 262 7.35 45.94 -24.68
CA VAL A 262 8.36 45.89 -23.60
C VAL A 262 9.74 45.57 -24.18
N ILE A 263 9.84 44.62 -25.10
CA ILE A 263 11.09 44.17 -25.73
C ILE A 263 11.64 45.23 -26.71
N GLU A 264 10.80 46.07 -27.32
CA GLU A 264 11.24 47.26 -28.07
C GLU A 264 11.90 48.32 -27.16
N ILE A 265 11.48 48.42 -25.90
CA ILE A 265 12.02 49.38 -24.92
C ILE A 265 13.30 48.86 -24.26
N ASP A 266 13.28 47.62 -23.74
CA ASP A 266 14.49 46.92 -23.28
C ASP A 266 14.51 45.45 -23.77
N PRO A 267 15.32 45.14 -24.80
CA PRO A 267 15.42 43.79 -25.33
C PRO A 267 16.21 42.81 -24.46
N ARG A 268 16.72 43.23 -23.29
CA ARG A 268 17.55 42.41 -22.39
C ARG A 268 16.81 41.82 -21.19
N LEU A 269 15.52 42.13 -21.02
CA LEU A 269 14.68 41.60 -19.95
C LEU A 269 14.38 40.09 -20.17
N PRO A 270 14.94 39.16 -19.37
CA PRO A 270 14.80 37.72 -19.60
C PRO A 270 13.36 37.24 -19.35
N ASP A 271 12.71 37.83 -18.35
CA ASP A 271 11.31 37.67 -18.00
C ASP A 271 10.38 38.10 -19.15
N ALA A 272 10.69 39.22 -19.84
CA ALA A 272 9.90 39.64 -21.01
C ALA A 272 9.96 38.60 -22.15
N HIS A 273 11.14 38.04 -22.47
CA HIS A 273 11.23 36.94 -23.46
C HIS A 273 10.59 35.63 -22.97
N TYR A 274 10.55 35.38 -21.66
CA TYR A 274 9.82 34.25 -21.07
C TYR A 274 8.30 34.40 -21.19
N PHE A 275 7.75 35.56 -20.82
CA PHE A 275 6.32 35.86 -21.00
C PHE A 275 5.93 35.85 -22.48
N ARG A 276 6.83 36.28 -23.37
CA ARG A 276 6.67 36.11 -24.83
C ARG A 276 6.56 34.63 -25.20
N GLY A 277 7.38 33.78 -24.58
CA GLY A 277 7.31 32.33 -24.68
C GLY A 277 5.95 31.78 -24.24
N GLU A 278 5.46 32.19 -23.07
CA GLU A 278 4.13 31.78 -22.56
C GLU A 278 2.98 32.20 -23.50
N ALA A 279 2.98 33.45 -24.00
CA ALA A 279 2.01 33.92 -24.97
C ALA A 279 2.03 33.08 -26.27
N LEU A 280 3.22 32.86 -26.83
CA LEU A 280 3.40 32.06 -28.05
C LEU A 280 3.03 30.57 -27.83
N ARG A 281 3.29 30.03 -26.64
CA ARG A 281 2.90 28.67 -26.23
C ARG A 281 1.37 28.55 -26.11
N GLY A 282 0.70 29.57 -25.56
CA GLY A 282 -0.76 29.68 -25.53
C GLY A 282 -1.39 29.76 -26.93
N LEU A 283 -0.73 30.44 -27.88
CA LEU A 283 -1.10 30.50 -29.30
C LEU A 283 -0.76 29.22 -30.10
N GLY A 284 -0.21 28.18 -29.47
CA GLY A 284 0.23 26.96 -30.17
C GLY A 284 1.48 27.13 -31.05
N ARG A 285 2.15 28.29 -31.00
CA ARG A 285 3.33 28.63 -31.81
C ARG A 285 4.61 28.10 -31.17
N TYR A 286 4.66 26.80 -30.89
CA TYR A 286 5.69 26.18 -30.04
C TYR A 286 7.13 26.44 -30.52
N GLY A 287 7.39 26.48 -31.83
CA GLY A 287 8.71 26.80 -32.38
C GLY A 287 9.18 28.23 -32.09
N ASP A 288 8.27 29.21 -32.14
CA ASP A 288 8.56 30.60 -31.77
C ASP A 288 8.68 30.76 -30.25
N ALA A 289 7.84 30.05 -29.50
CA ALA A 289 7.89 30.01 -28.04
C ALA A 289 9.23 29.46 -27.55
N PHE A 290 9.70 28.34 -28.11
CA PHE A 290 11.00 27.75 -27.80
C PHE A 290 12.14 28.74 -28.01
N GLN A 291 12.15 29.49 -29.12
CA GLN A 291 13.14 30.54 -29.36
C GLN A 291 13.06 31.69 -28.34
N ALA A 292 11.87 32.04 -27.87
CA ALA A 292 11.69 33.08 -26.86
C ALA A 292 12.22 32.63 -25.48
N TYR A 293 11.89 31.42 -25.04
CA TYR A 293 12.49 30.83 -23.83
C TYR A 293 14.01 30.65 -23.94
N ASP A 294 14.52 30.25 -25.11
CA ASP A 294 15.95 30.09 -25.33
C ASP A 294 16.71 31.42 -25.17
N ARG A 295 16.17 32.51 -25.75
CA ARG A 295 16.67 33.88 -25.51
C ARG A 295 16.63 34.27 -24.03
N ALA A 296 15.56 33.95 -23.32
CA ALA A 296 15.47 34.23 -21.89
C ALA A 296 16.61 33.53 -21.11
N THR A 297 16.87 32.24 -21.36
CA THR A 297 18.00 31.51 -20.72
C THR A 297 19.39 31.98 -21.18
N ALA A 298 19.49 32.67 -22.31
CA ALA A 298 20.73 33.25 -22.84
C ALA A 298 20.99 34.68 -22.34
N LEU A 299 19.94 35.39 -21.89
CA LEU A 299 20.02 36.69 -21.22
C LEU A 299 20.31 36.53 -19.73
N ASP A 300 19.63 35.59 -19.07
CA ASP A 300 19.88 35.20 -17.69
C ASP A 300 19.87 33.68 -17.53
N ASN A 301 21.01 33.12 -17.14
CA ASN A 301 21.17 31.68 -16.89
C ASN A 301 20.79 31.26 -15.46
N ALA A 302 20.38 32.20 -14.61
CA ALA A 302 19.80 31.98 -13.28
C ALA A 302 18.27 32.22 -13.26
N PHE A 303 17.62 32.33 -14.43
CA PHE A 303 16.17 32.50 -14.51
C PHE A 303 15.44 31.17 -14.76
N ALA A 304 15.18 30.42 -13.66
CA ALA A 304 14.57 29.09 -13.68
C ALA A 304 13.27 28.94 -14.52
N PRO A 305 12.32 29.89 -14.52
CA PRO A 305 11.08 29.77 -15.30
C PRO A 305 11.30 29.61 -16.81
N ALA A 306 12.37 30.21 -17.36
CA ALA A 306 12.70 30.05 -18.78
C ALA A 306 13.19 28.65 -19.15
N PHE A 307 13.95 27.99 -18.26
CA PHE A 307 14.33 26.58 -18.45
C PHE A 307 13.09 25.67 -18.40
N LEU A 308 12.21 25.88 -17.42
CA LEU A 308 10.94 25.15 -17.31
C LEU A 308 10.06 25.34 -18.55
N GLY A 309 9.91 26.58 -19.03
CA GLY A 309 9.17 26.90 -20.25
C GLY A 309 9.77 26.26 -21.50
N ARG A 310 11.10 26.29 -21.65
CA ARG A 310 11.80 25.61 -22.76
C ARG A 310 11.61 24.09 -22.72
N GLY A 311 11.75 23.47 -21.55
CA GLY A 311 11.57 22.02 -21.37
C GLY A 311 10.15 21.56 -21.70
N ARG A 312 9.13 22.24 -21.14
CA ARG A 312 7.71 21.99 -21.47
C ARG A 312 7.42 22.16 -22.95
N THR A 313 7.99 23.20 -23.58
CA THR A 313 7.77 23.48 -25.01
C THR A 313 8.49 22.49 -25.92
N ARG A 314 9.64 21.93 -25.50
CA ARG A 314 10.30 20.87 -26.27
C ARG A 314 9.40 19.63 -26.40
N LEU A 315 8.72 19.21 -25.33
CA LEU A 315 7.75 18.11 -25.37
C LEU A 315 6.54 18.39 -26.28
N LEU A 316 6.14 19.66 -26.42
CA LEU A 316 5.04 20.07 -27.32
C LEU A 316 5.45 20.16 -28.80
N ILE A 317 6.75 20.24 -29.08
CA ILE A 317 7.32 20.15 -30.44
C ILE A 317 7.57 18.69 -30.83
N ASP A 318 8.12 17.90 -29.91
CA ASP A 318 8.41 16.48 -30.07
C ASP A 318 8.19 15.74 -28.75
N GLU A 319 7.14 14.92 -28.70
CA GLU A 319 6.81 14.05 -27.56
C GLU A 319 7.97 13.11 -27.19
N GLN A 320 8.82 12.76 -28.16
CA GLN A 320 9.97 11.87 -27.97
C GLN A 320 11.22 12.57 -27.45
N ALA A 321 11.23 13.89 -27.36
CA ALA A 321 12.35 14.65 -26.83
C ALA A 321 12.56 14.47 -25.32
N ASP A 322 13.80 14.67 -24.88
CA ASP A 322 14.18 14.66 -23.46
C ASP A 322 14.25 16.11 -22.91
N PRO A 323 13.39 16.48 -21.94
CA PRO A 323 13.42 17.77 -21.26
C PRO A 323 14.21 17.72 -19.93
N THR A 324 14.67 16.55 -19.46
CA THR A 324 15.19 16.36 -18.10
C THR A 324 16.26 17.37 -17.74
N ARG A 325 17.22 17.62 -18.63
CA ARG A 325 18.26 18.64 -18.42
C ARG A 325 17.69 20.03 -18.10
N ASP A 326 16.65 20.46 -18.81
CA ASP A 326 16.06 21.79 -18.58
C ASP A 326 15.24 21.81 -17.28
N PHE A 327 14.56 20.72 -16.92
CA PHE A 327 13.85 20.62 -15.65
C PHE A 327 14.81 20.53 -14.44
N THR A 328 15.86 19.72 -14.54
CA THR A 328 16.92 19.63 -13.51
C THR A 328 17.60 20.98 -13.33
N THR A 329 17.99 21.67 -14.40
CA THR A 329 18.59 23.01 -14.28
C THR A 329 17.60 24.05 -13.71
N ALA A 330 16.30 23.97 -14.01
CA ALA A 330 15.31 24.82 -13.33
C ALA A 330 15.27 24.57 -11.81
N ILE A 331 15.31 23.31 -11.38
CA ILE A 331 15.34 22.88 -9.97
C ILE A 331 16.67 23.23 -9.27
N GLU A 332 17.79 23.14 -9.97
CA GLU A 332 19.12 23.52 -9.46
C GLU A 332 19.24 25.03 -9.21
N ILE A 333 18.52 25.84 -10.01
CA ILE A 333 18.49 27.31 -9.90
C ILE A 333 17.50 27.76 -8.82
N ASP A 334 16.28 27.22 -8.83
CA ASP A 334 15.26 27.48 -7.79
C ASP A 334 14.66 26.18 -7.25
N PRO A 335 15.20 25.66 -6.13
CA PRO A 335 14.66 24.48 -5.45
C PRO A 335 13.23 24.65 -4.90
N ASN A 336 12.62 25.84 -4.95
CA ASN A 336 11.25 26.07 -4.51
C ASN A 336 10.25 26.12 -5.67
N LEU A 337 10.70 25.98 -6.93
CA LEU A 337 9.85 26.04 -8.13
C LEU A 337 9.05 24.73 -8.29
N ILE A 338 7.94 24.61 -7.53
CA ILE A 338 7.03 23.45 -7.51
C ILE A 338 6.62 23.03 -8.92
N GLU A 339 6.36 23.99 -9.81
CA GLU A 339 5.96 23.78 -11.20
C GLU A 339 7.01 23.00 -12.03
N ALA A 340 8.29 23.07 -11.65
CA ALA A 340 9.36 22.30 -12.28
C ALA A 340 9.38 20.84 -11.81
N TYR A 341 9.20 20.61 -10.51
CA TYR A 341 9.02 19.26 -9.97
C TYR A 341 7.76 18.58 -10.53
N VAL A 342 6.64 19.30 -10.65
CA VAL A 342 5.42 18.76 -11.27
C VAL A 342 5.66 18.42 -12.74
N ALA A 343 6.28 19.30 -13.54
CA ALA A 343 6.56 19.03 -14.95
C ALA A 343 7.54 17.85 -15.16
N ALA A 344 8.55 17.72 -14.31
CA ALA A 344 9.45 16.57 -14.30
C ALA A 344 8.72 15.28 -13.90
N SER A 345 7.84 15.35 -12.90
CA SER A 345 7.03 14.22 -12.44
C SER A 345 6.08 13.71 -13.51
N ASP A 346 5.36 14.62 -14.19
CA ASP A 346 4.45 14.29 -15.28
C ASP A 346 5.21 13.64 -16.46
N TYR A 347 6.42 14.14 -16.78
CA TYR A 347 7.31 13.49 -17.75
C TYR A 347 7.75 12.09 -17.29
N TYR A 348 8.25 11.92 -16.07
CA TYR A 348 8.67 10.61 -15.57
C TYR A 348 7.51 9.61 -15.51
N ALA A 349 6.31 10.03 -15.10
CA ALA A 349 5.10 9.21 -15.10
C ALA A 349 4.73 8.76 -16.52
N SER A 350 4.74 9.68 -17.50
CA SER A 350 4.48 9.35 -18.92
C SER A 350 5.41 8.27 -19.47
N ARG A 351 6.67 8.26 -19.01
CA ARG A 351 7.71 7.28 -19.38
C ARG A 351 7.82 6.09 -18.42
N ARG A 352 6.97 6.01 -17.39
CA ARG A 352 7.01 4.99 -16.31
C ARG A 352 8.34 4.90 -15.56
N LEU A 353 9.06 6.03 -15.47
CA LEU A 353 10.35 6.17 -14.80
C LEU A 353 10.17 6.39 -13.28
N TRP A 354 9.32 5.56 -12.65
CA TRP A 354 8.85 5.72 -11.28
C TRP A 354 9.96 5.87 -10.25
N LYS A 355 11.11 5.19 -10.44
CA LYS A 355 12.29 5.38 -9.59
C LYS A 355 12.86 6.79 -9.66
N ALA A 356 12.98 7.38 -10.85
CA ALA A 356 13.54 8.73 -10.99
C ALA A 356 12.58 9.79 -10.43
N MET A 357 11.27 9.56 -10.55
CA MET A 357 10.21 10.38 -9.96
C MET A 357 10.25 10.36 -8.43
N ASP A 358 10.29 9.17 -7.83
CA ASP A 358 10.36 8.95 -6.38
C ASP A 358 11.68 9.47 -5.79
N ASP A 359 12.83 9.05 -6.35
CA ASP A 359 14.17 9.50 -5.91
C ASP A 359 14.32 11.05 -6.02
N MET A 360 13.62 11.72 -6.95
CA MET A 360 13.59 13.20 -7.07
C MET A 360 12.65 13.86 -6.05
N LEU A 361 11.42 13.38 -5.93
CA LEU A 361 10.40 14.00 -5.07
C LEU A 361 10.70 13.81 -3.59
N GLN A 362 11.22 12.64 -3.20
CA GLN A 362 11.70 12.41 -1.84
C GLN A 362 12.85 13.37 -1.50
N ALA A 363 13.81 13.59 -2.40
CA ALA A 363 14.91 14.53 -2.18
C ALA A 363 14.43 16.00 -2.05
N ALA A 364 13.34 16.37 -2.72
CA ALA A 364 12.72 17.69 -2.58
C ALA A 364 12.09 17.86 -1.18
N ILE A 365 11.28 16.90 -0.75
CA ILE A 365 10.62 16.91 0.56
C ILE A 365 11.65 16.82 1.70
N ASP A 366 12.68 15.98 1.57
CA ASP A 366 13.81 15.88 2.51
C ASP A 366 14.60 17.19 2.65
N SER A 367 14.61 18.03 1.61
CA SER A 367 15.23 19.38 1.66
C SER A 367 14.39 20.42 2.42
N GLY A 368 13.13 20.08 2.74
CA GLY A 368 12.17 20.95 3.42
C GLY A 368 11.11 21.58 2.50
N LEU A 369 11.01 21.17 1.24
CA LEU A 369 9.97 21.69 0.32
C LEU A 369 8.59 21.08 0.65
N THR A 370 7.81 21.80 1.45
CA THR A 370 6.43 21.43 1.80
C THR A 370 5.46 21.91 0.72
N ALA A 371 5.00 20.99 -0.13
CA ALA A 371 4.03 21.26 -1.19
C ALA A 371 3.06 20.07 -1.35
N PRO A 372 1.74 20.23 -1.10
CA PRO A 372 0.80 19.11 -1.02
C PRO A 372 0.76 18.24 -2.29
N ILE A 373 0.83 18.88 -3.46
CA ILE A 373 0.84 18.21 -4.77
C ILE A 373 2.07 17.31 -4.98
N LEU A 374 3.20 17.61 -4.34
CA LEU A 374 4.42 16.80 -4.43
C LEU A 374 4.29 15.52 -3.60
N HIS A 375 3.65 15.57 -2.43
CA HIS A 375 3.31 14.35 -1.66
C HIS A 375 2.32 13.46 -2.44
N ILE A 376 1.36 14.02 -3.19
CA ILE A 376 0.47 13.24 -4.07
C ILE A 376 1.24 12.62 -5.24
N ARG A 377 2.11 13.36 -5.94
CA ARG A 377 2.96 12.79 -7.01
C ARG A 377 3.96 11.74 -6.48
N LEU A 378 4.49 11.93 -5.27
CA LEU A 378 5.35 10.96 -4.60
C LEU A 378 4.59 9.65 -4.34
N SER A 379 3.34 9.73 -3.87
CA SER A 379 2.49 8.55 -3.66
C SER A 379 2.24 7.75 -4.93
N GLU A 380 2.06 8.41 -6.08
CA GLU A 380 1.92 7.74 -7.38
C GLU A 380 3.19 6.97 -7.76
N ALA A 381 4.36 7.58 -7.57
CA ALA A 381 5.66 6.97 -7.85
C ALA A 381 5.91 5.74 -6.95
N GLN A 382 5.67 5.87 -5.64
CA GLN A 382 5.80 4.82 -4.65
C GLN A 382 4.81 3.67 -4.88
N PHE A 383 3.56 3.98 -5.22
CA PHE A 383 2.53 2.99 -5.55
C PHE A 383 2.95 2.14 -6.76
N ASN A 384 3.43 2.79 -7.83
CA ASN A 384 3.94 2.09 -9.01
C ASN A 384 5.26 1.34 -8.77
N ARG A 385 6.00 1.66 -7.69
CA ARG A 385 7.14 0.87 -7.18
C ARG A 385 6.72 -0.28 -6.25
N THR A 386 5.42 -0.47 -5.99
CA THR A 386 4.84 -1.41 -5.00
C THR A 386 5.13 -1.10 -3.52
N HIS A 387 5.60 0.11 -3.23
CA HIS A 387 5.81 0.61 -1.86
C HIS A 387 4.48 1.12 -1.26
N PHE A 388 3.48 0.25 -1.12
CA PHE A 388 2.10 0.68 -0.84
C PHE A 388 1.87 1.37 0.52
N GLU A 389 2.67 1.04 1.55
CA GLU A 389 2.60 1.73 2.86
C GLU A 389 3.15 3.16 2.79
N GLU A 390 4.26 3.37 2.09
CA GLU A 390 4.86 4.68 1.84
C GLU A 390 3.91 5.54 0.99
N ALA A 391 3.38 4.96 -0.09
CA ALA A 391 2.40 5.61 -0.95
C ALA A 391 1.14 6.05 -0.19
N LEU A 392 0.60 5.21 0.70
CA LEU A 392 -0.53 5.59 1.55
C LEU A 392 -0.19 6.78 2.45
N GLN A 393 0.99 6.77 3.08
CA GLN A 393 1.44 7.85 3.96
C GLN A 393 1.54 9.18 3.19
N SER A 394 2.25 9.20 2.05
CA SER A 394 2.39 10.40 1.22
C SER A 394 1.04 10.89 0.66
N ALA A 395 0.15 9.99 0.24
CA ALA A 395 -1.18 10.36 -0.24
C ALA A 395 -2.04 10.99 0.87
N VAL A 396 -1.97 10.46 2.10
CA VAL A 396 -2.66 11.02 3.28
C VAL A 396 -2.09 12.38 3.67
N GLU A 397 -0.77 12.55 3.66
CA GLU A 397 -0.12 13.83 3.97
C GLU A 397 -0.56 14.94 3.01
N GLY A 398 -0.40 14.75 1.69
CA GLY A 398 -0.81 15.76 0.71
C GLY A 398 -2.30 16.12 0.80
N SER A 399 -3.18 15.10 0.95
CA SER A 399 -4.64 15.30 1.08
C SER A 399 -5.07 15.95 2.41
N ALA A 400 -4.19 15.96 3.42
CA ALA A 400 -4.41 16.56 4.73
C ALA A 400 -3.80 17.98 4.87
N GLU A 401 -2.99 18.40 3.91
CA GLU A 401 -2.54 19.78 3.75
C GLU A 401 -3.44 20.56 2.79
N ASP A 402 -3.82 19.98 1.65
CA ASP A 402 -4.80 20.55 0.72
C ASP A 402 -5.92 19.56 0.34
N PRO A 403 -7.09 19.64 1.02
CA PRO A 403 -8.27 18.85 0.70
C PRO A 403 -8.89 19.09 -0.69
N THR A 404 -8.43 20.08 -1.48
CA THR A 404 -8.96 20.33 -2.83
C THR A 404 -8.30 19.49 -3.91
N ILE A 405 -7.14 18.86 -3.63
CA ILE A 405 -6.47 17.95 -4.56
C ILE A 405 -7.21 16.60 -4.55
N VAL A 406 -8.30 16.53 -5.32
CA VAL A 406 -9.21 15.37 -5.35
C VAL A 406 -8.46 14.07 -5.68
N GLU A 407 -7.45 14.16 -6.54
CA GLU A 407 -6.58 13.07 -6.97
C GLU A 407 -5.85 12.40 -5.77
N GLY A 408 -5.65 13.10 -4.66
CA GLY A 408 -5.13 12.52 -3.43
C GLY A 408 -6.07 11.47 -2.82
N TYR A 409 -7.39 11.69 -2.85
CA TYR A 409 -8.38 10.70 -2.39
C TYR A 409 -8.41 9.45 -3.28
N LEU A 410 -8.09 9.59 -4.57
CA LEU A 410 -7.91 8.45 -5.48
C LEU A 410 -6.69 7.62 -5.07
N ALA A 411 -5.54 8.28 -4.80
CA ALA A 411 -4.31 7.62 -4.39
C ALA A 411 -4.46 6.89 -3.03
N ILE A 412 -5.07 7.53 -2.03
CA ILE A 412 -5.40 6.89 -0.73
C ILE A 412 -6.29 5.65 -0.95
N GLY A 413 -7.34 5.77 -1.77
CA GLY A 413 -8.23 4.66 -2.09
C GLY A 413 -7.55 3.48 -2.80
N GLN A 414 -6.66 3.77 -3.75
CA GLN A 414 -5.84 2.76 -4.42
C GLN A 414 -4.87 2.07 -3.46
N ALA A 415 -4.17 2.83 -2.62
CA ALA A 415 -3.22 2.29 -1.65
C ALA A 415 -3.91 1.38 -0.61
N TYR A 416 -5.09 1.75 -0.09
CA TYR A 416 -5.85 0.87 0.80
C TYR A 416 -6.28 -0.44 0.13
N LEU A 417 -6.68 -0.41 -1.15
CA LEU A 417 -7.00 -1.64 -1.91
C LEU A 417 -5.76 -2.53 -2.15
N ALA A 418 -4.59 -1.93 -2.41
CA ALA A 418 -3.34 -2.66 -2.59
C ALA A 418 -2.79 -3.24 -1.27
N LEU A 419 -3.18 -2.67 -0.12
CA LEU A 419 -2.88 -3.16 1.22
C LEU A 419 -3.96 -4.12 1.78
N HIS A 420 -5.01 -4.43 1.00
CA HIS A 420 -6.16 -5.24 1.43
C HIS A 420 -6.86 -4.70 2.70
N VAL A 421 -6.94 -3.38 2.83
CA VAL A 421 -7.68 -2.67 3.90
C VAL A 421 -8.97 -2.09 3.32
N ASP A 422 -9.76 -2.93 2.68
CA ASP A 422 -10.80 -2.52 1.73
C ASP A 422 -11.89 -1.62 2.33
N SER A 423 -12.21 -1.82 3.62
CA SER A 423 -13.16 -0.99 4.37
C SER A 423 -12.70 0.46 4.54
N ALA A 424 -11.39 0.72 4.55
CA ALA A 424 -10.83 2.06 4.58
C ALA A 424 -10.81 2.71 3.18
N ALA A 425 -10.80 1.92 2.10
CA ALA A 425 -10.84 2.43 0.72
C ALA A 425 -12.18 3.07 0.34
N LEU A 426 -13.29 2.71 1.01
CA LEU A 426 -14.62 3.25 0.71
C LEU A 426 -14.71 4.77 0.85
N TRP A 427 -14.30 5.32 2.00
CA TRP A 427 -14.47 6.76 2.28
C TRP A 427 -13.70 7.66 1.27
N PRO A 428 -12.42 7.40 0.94
CA PRO A 428 -11.70 8.18 -0.07
C PRO A 428 -12.31 8.04 -1.47
N LEU A 429 -12.69 6.84 -1.88
CA LEU A 429 -13.22 6.60 -3.23
C LEU A 429 -14.63 7.18 -3.41
N GLN A 430 -15.48 7.12 -2.38
CA GLN A 430 -16.77 7.83 -2.36
C GLN A 430 -16.55 9.35 -2.47
N THR A 431 -15.61 9.90 -1.71
CA THR A 431 -15.25 11.33 -1.78
C THR A 431 -14.73 11.71 -3.15
N TYR A 432 -13.85 10.90 -3.75
CA TYR A 432 -13.38 11.10 -5.13
C TYR A 432 -14.53 11.14 -6.13
N THR A 433 -15.36 10.08 -6.18
CA THR A 433 -16.49 9.98 -7.13
C THR A 433 -17.56 11.06 -6.94
N ALA A 434 -17.63 11.72 -5.78
CA ALA A 434 -18.54 12.85 -5.54
C ALA A 434 -18.10 14.16 -6.23
N TYR A 435 -16.80 14.36 -6.45
CA TYR A 435 -16.26 15.55 -7.13
C TYR A 435 -15.71 15.26 -8.55
N ARG A 436 -15.32 14.02 -8.82
CA ARG A 436 -14.87 13.47 -10.11
C ARG A 436 -15.86 12.42 -10.61
N SER A 437 -17.13 12.81 -10.69
CA SER A 437 -18.23 11.93 -11.10
C SER A 437 -18.09 11.39 -12.53
N GLU A 438 -17.30 12.06 -13.35
CA GLU A 438 -17.03 11.83 -14.76
C GLU A 438 -15.88 10.84 -15.04
N ASP A 439 -15.12 10.43 -14.02
CA ASP A 439 -14.03 9.47 -14.18
C ASP A 439 -14.49 8.02 -13.93
N PRO A 440 -14.40 7.10 -14.91
CA PRO A 440 -14.75 5.70 -14.71
C PRO A 440 -13.75 4.92 -13.83
N GLN A 441 -12.53 5.42 -13.61
CA GLN A 441 -11.52 4.75 -12.77
C GLN A 441 -11.93 4.78 -11.29
N GLY A 442 -12.33 5.93 -10.75
CA GLY A 442 -12.83 6.10 -9.38
C GLY A 442 -14.03 5.20 -9.09
N TRP A 443 -15.03 5.17 -9.97
CA TRP A 443 -16.19 4.28 -9.87
C TRP A 443 -15.81 2.79 -9.91
N THR A 444 -14.84 2.42 -10.76
CA THR A 444 -14.33 1.05 -10.87
C THR A 444 -13.58 0.60 -9.60
N LEU A 445 -12.80 1.50 -9.00
CA LEU A 445 -12.12 1.22 -7.74
C LEU A 445 -13.11 1.13 -6.57
N LEU A 446 -14.12 2.00 -6.54
CA LEU A 446 -15.21 1.94 -5.56
C LEU A 446 -15.98 0.61 -5.67
N ALA A 447 -16.21 0.12 -6.89
CA ALA A 447 -16.78 -1.20 -7.12
C ALA A 447 -15.92 -2.35 -6.56
N ARG A 448 -14.59 -2.28 -6.74
CA ARG A 448 -13.65 -3.27 -6.15
C ARG A 448 -13.68 -3.22 -4.62
N ALA A 449 -13.73 -2.03 -4.01
CA ALA A 449 -13.82 -1.86 -2.56
C ALA A 449 -15.10 -2.47 -1.97
N HIS A 450 -16.28 -2.14 -2.53
CA HIS A 450 -17.53 -2.76 -2.10
C HIS A 450 -17.52 -4.30 -2.31
N LEU A 451 -16.96 -4.79 -3.43
CA LEU A 451 -16.89 -6.22 -3.70
C LEU A 451 -16.03 -6.99 -2.69
N ALA A 452 -14.87 -6.44 -2.30
CA ALA A 452 -13.96 -7.08 -1.34
C ALA A 452 -14.58 -7.20 0.07
N ILE A 453 -15.42 -6.23 0.45
CA ILE A 453 -16.20 -6.23 1.70
C ILE A 453 -17.43 -7.19 1.60
N GLY A 454 -17.74 -7.71 0.41
CA GLY A 454 -18.88 -8.59 0.14
C GLY A 454 -20.17 -7.87 -0.24
N ASP A 455 -20.15 -6.53 -0.35
CA ASP A 455 -21.28 -5.69 -0.76
C ASP A 455 -21.47 -5.71 -2.28
N THR A 456 -21.92 -6.87 -2.78
CA THR A 456 -22.16 -7.08 -4.22
C THR A 456 -23.25 -6.19 -4.82
N ALA A 457 -24.08 -5.54 -4.00
CA ALA A 457 -25.14 -4.64 -4.45
C ALA A 457 -24.58 -3.27 -4.86
N ASN A 458 -23.87 -2.59 -3.95
CA ASN A 458 -23.23 -1.31 -4.27
C ASN A 458 -22.04 -1.51 -5.22
N ALA A 459 -21.35 -2.65 -5.16
CA ALA A 459 -20.32 -2.99 -6.14
C ALA A 459 -20.86 -3.07 -7.58
N MET A 460 -22.06 -3.66 -7.77
CA MET A 460 -22.72 -3.68 -9.08
C MET A 460 -23.06 -2.26 -9.54
N ALA A 461 -23.69 -1.45 -8.67
CA ALA A 461 -24.09 -0.09 -9.01
C ALA A 461 -22.90 0.80 -9.41
N ALA A 462 -21.78 0.72 -8.68
CA ALA A 462 -20.56 1.45 -9.00
C ALA A 462 -19.90 0.96 -10.32
N ALA A 463 -19.90 -0.35 -10.59
CA ALA A 463 -19.39 -0.91 -11.84
C ALA A 463 -20.28 -0.55 -13.05
N GLU A 464 -21.60 -0.49 -12.87
CA GLU A 464 -22.53 -0.01 -13.91
C GLU A 464 -22.39 1.48 -14.15
N GLN A 465 -22.15 2.31 -13.13
CA GLN A 465 -21.88 3.73 -13.27
C GLN A 465 -20.59 4.00 -14.06
N ALA A 466 -19.51 3.25 -13.80
CA ALA A 466 -18.27 3.32 -14.59
C ALA A 466 -18.52 3.00 -16.09
N LEU A 467 -19.42 2.06 -16.38
CA LEU A 467 -19.76 1.64 -17.75
C LEU A 467 -20.82 2.51 -18.41
N ALA A 468 -21.62 3.26 -17.65
CA ALA A 468 -22.49 4.32 -18.16
C ALA A 468 -21.67 5.52 -18.65
N ILE A 469 -20.55 5.82 -17.99
CA ILE A 469 -19.56 6.82 -18.43
C ILE A 469 -18.80 6.32 -19.66
N ASN A 470 -18.28 5.08 -19.63
CA ASN A 470 -17.53 4.50 -20.74
C ASN A 470 -17.79 2.99 -20.88
N GLU A 471 -18.67 2.62 -21.82
CA GLU A 471 -19.08 1.23 -22.09
C GLU A 471 -17.91 0.30 -22.51
N ARG A 472 -16.76 0.89 -22.92
CA ARG A 472 -15.55 0.17 -23.35
C ARG A 472 -14.43 0.22 -22.31
N TYR A 473 -14.69 0.71 -21.10
CA TYR A 473 -13.68 0.75 -20.04
C TYR A 473 -13.37 -0.67 -19.53
N GLY A 474 -12.24 -1.23 -19.97
CA GLY A 474 -11.88 -2.63 -19.70
C GLY A 474 -11.83 -2.98 -18.20
N PHE A 475 -11.34 -2.07 -17.36
CA PHE A 475 -11.34 -2.26 -15.91
C PHE A 475 -12.75 -2.24 -15.29
N GLY A 476 -13.67 -1.44 -15.82
CA GLY A 476 -15.08 -1.43 -15.39
C GLY A 476 -15.81 -2.71 -15.79
N LEU A 477 -15.51 -3.25 -16.98
CA LEU A 477 -16.01 -4.54 -17.44
C LEU A 477 -15.45 -5.68 -16.57
N LEU A 478 -14.15 -5.64 -16.24
CA LEU A 478 -13.52 -6.56 -15.29
C LEU A 478 -14.20 -6.50 -13.92
N ALA A 479 -14.39 -5.30 -13.34
CA ALA A 479 -15.05 -5.14 -12.05
C ALA A 479 -16.48 -5.71 -12.07
N ARG A 480 -17.31 -5.38 -13.08
CA ARG A 480 -18.67 -5.92 -13.20
C ARG A 480 -18.66 -7.45 -13.37
N GLY A 481 -17.73 -7.98 -14.16
CA GLY A 481 -17.54 -9.43 -14.30
C GLY A 481 -17.19 -10.12 -12.97
N LEU A 482 -16.31 -9.53 -12.16
CA LEU A 482 -15.96 -10.04 -10.82
C LEU A 482 -17.16 -10.01 -9.85
N VAL A 483 -17.98 -8.94 -9.88
CA VAL A 483 -19.23 -8.89 -9.10
C VAL A 483 -20.22 -9.97 -9.57
N ARG A 484 -20.35 -10.20 -10.89
CA ARG A 484 -21.19 -11.27 -11.44
C ARG A 484 -20.72 -12.67 -11.03
N VAL A 485 -19.42 -12.92 -10.95
CA VAL A 485 -18.87 -14.18 -10.38
C VAL A 485 -19.29 -14.34 -8.91
N ALA A 486 -19.22 -13.28 -8.10
CA ALA A 486 -19.65 -13.31 -6.70
C ALA A 486 -21.16 -13.51 -6.54
N GLN A 487 -21.98 -13.01 -7.47
CA GLN A 487 -23.42 -13.24 -7.53
C GLN A 487 -23.81 -14.60 -8.16
N GLY A 488 -22.87 -15.34 -8.75
CA GLY A 488 -23.10 -16.63 -9.41
C GLY A 488 -23.54 -16.56 -10.87
N ASP A 489 -23.66 -15.37 -11.48
CA ASP A 489 -23.92 -15.21 -12.92
C ASP A 489 -22.62 -15.36 -13.73
N ASN A 490 -22.07 -16.57 -13.68
CA ASN A 490 -20.79 -16.91 -14.28
C ASN A 490 -20.81 -16.83 -15.82
N GLN A 491 -21.99 -16.92 -16.46
CA GLN A 491 -22.10 -16.79 -17.92
C GLN A 491 -22.06 -15.33 -18.37
N ALA A 492 -22.75 -14.42 -17.67
CA ALA A 492 -22.65 -13.00 -17.96
C ALA A 492 -21.32 -12.39 -17.47
N ALA A 493 -20.66 -13.01 -16.49
CA ALA A 493 -19.28 -12.66 -16.10
C ALA A 493 -18.28 -12.95 -17.24
N ILE A 494 -18.32 -14.14 -17.84
CA ILE A 494 -17.45 -14.51 -18.97
C ILE A 494 -17.63 -13.54 -20.15
N GLN A 495 -18.85 -13.10 -20.45
CA GLN A 495 -19.12 -12.11 -21.49
C GLN A 495 -18.51 -10.72 -21.20
N ASP A 496 -18.52 -10.30 -19.93
CA ASP A 496 -17.86 -9.06 -19.51
C ASP A 496 -16.33 -9.19 -19.58
N PHE A 497 -15.76 -10.34 -19.19
CA PHE A 497 -14.33 -10.62 -19.31
C PHE A 497 -13.88 -10.71 -20.78
N ASP A 498 -14.68 -11.34 -21.65
CA ASP A 498 -14.43 -11.39 -23.11
C ASP A 498 -14.44 -10.00 -23.74
N ARG A 499 -15.24 -9.06 -23.22
CA ARG A 499 -15.19 -7.65 -23.60
C ARG A 499 -13.99 -6.92 -22.98
N ALA A 500 -13.68 -7.17 -21.70
CA ALA A 500 -12.55 -6.54 -21.02
C ALA A 500 -11.23 -6.85 -21.75
N LEU A 501 -11.00 -8.10 -22.14
CA LEU A 501 -9.82 -8.55 -22.89
C LEU A 501 -9.66 -7.90 -24.28
N GLN A 502 -10.71 -7.24 -24.82
CA GLN A 502 -10.64 -6.46 -26.06
C GLN A 502 -10.21 -5.01 -25.84
N TYR A 503 -10.28 -4.49 -24.60
CA TYR A 503 -10.09 -3.07 -24.28
C TYR A 503 -9.05 -2.79 -23.20
N SER A 504 -8.65 -3.78 -22.41
CA SER A 504 -7.57 -3.72 -21.42
C SER A 504 -6.54 -4.83 -21.64
N GLN A 505 -5.31 -4.60 -21.18
CA GLN A 505 -4.28 -5.64 -21.15
C GLN A 505 -4.71 -6.80 -20.23
N PRO A 506 -4.21 -8.04 -20.45
CA PRO A 506 -4.44 -9.14 -19.53
C PRO A 506 -3.87 -8.83 -18.14
N SER A 507 -4.62 -9.17 -17.10
CA SER A 507 -4.22 -9.00 -15.70
C SER A 507 -4.50 -10.26 -14.89
N PHE A 508 -3.91 -10.37 -13.70
CA PHE A 508 -4.19 -11.43 -12.75
C PHE A 508 -5.69 -11.53 -12.43
N ASP A 509 -6.29 -10.42 -11.98
CA ASP A 509 -7.73 -10.28 -11.70
C ASP A 509 -8.61 -10.83 -12.84
N LEU A 510 -8.25 -10.54 -14.10
CA LEU A 510 -9.03 -10.98 -15.27
C LEU A 510 -8.96 -12.49 -15.47
N TYR A 511 -7.77 -13.08 -15.45
CA TYR A 511 -7.62 -14.53 -15.64
C TYR A 511 -8.07 -15.34 -14.43
N TYR A 512 -7.87 -14.85 -13.21
CA TYR A 512 -8.42 -15.44 -11.98
C TYR A 512 -9.96 -15.32 -11.95
N GLY A 513 -10.52 -14.21 -12.45
CA GLY A 513 -11.96 -14.03 -12.68
C GLY A 513 -12.54 -15.07 -13.66
N TYR A 514 -11.94 -15.21 -14.85
CA TYR A 514 -12.28 -16.28 -15.80
C TYR A 514 -12.19 -17.67 -15.16
N ALA A 515 -11.13 -17.94 -14.40
CA ALA A 515 -10.92 -19.22 -13.75
C ALA A 515 -12.04 -19.57 -12.76
N ARG A 516 -12.39 -18.63 -11.86
CA ARG A 516 -13.52 -18.79 -10.93
C ARG A 516 -14.84 -18.98 -11.68
N ALA A 517 -15.09 -18.21 -12.74
CA ALA A 517 -16.30 -18.36 -13.55
C ALA A 517 -16.39 -19.76 -14.21
N HIS A 518 -15.30 -20.28 -14.75
CA HIS A 518 -15.25 -21.62 -15.33
C HIS A 518 -15.29 -22.73 -14.28
N PHE A 519 -14.68 -22.55 -13.11
CA PHE A 519 -14.74 -23.49 -11.98
C PHE A 519 -16.17 -23.64 -11.47
N ASN A 520 -16.88 -22.52 -11.23
CA ASN A 520 -18.28 -22.50 -10.82
C ASN A 520 -19.23 -23.15 -11.85
N LEU A 521 -18.83 -23.21 -13.13
CA LEU A 521 -19.56 -23.89 -14.21
C LEU A 521 -19.11 -25.35 -14.43
N ALA A 522 -18.30 -25.92 -13.51
CA ALA A 522 -17.67 -27.24 -13.60
C ALA A 522 -16.81 -27.47 -14.87
N GLN A 523 -16.33 -26.39 -15.51
CA GLN A 523 -15.49 -26.42 -16.71
C GLN A 523 -14.00 -26.50 -16.35
N TYR A 524 -13.63 -27.46 -15.51
CA TYR A 524 -12.33 -27.52 -14.83
C TYR A 524 -11.12 -27.41 -15.77
N THR A 525 -11.13 -28.05 -16.93
CA THR A 525 -10.06 -27.95 -17.94
C THR A 525 -9.84 -26.51 -18.46
N ARG A 526 -10.91 -25.70 -18.53
CA ARG A 526 -10.81 -24.28 -18.88
C ARG A 526 -10.31 -23.46 -17.70
N ALA A 527 -10.80 -23.74 -16.49
CA ALA A 527 -10.35 -23.08 -15.26
C ALA A 527 -8.84 -23.29 -15.04
N ILE A 528 -8.34 -24.53 -15.11
CA ILE A 528 -6.90 -24.86 -15.01
C ILE A 528 -6.07 -24.07 -16.02
N ARG A 529 -6.52 -23.97 -17.27
CA ARG A 529 -5.84 -23.18 -18.31
C ARG A 529 -5.79 -21.70 -17.95
N PHE A 530 -6.91 -21.11 -17.53
CA PHE A 530 -6.94 -19.70 -17.12
C PHE A 530 -6.13 -19.45 -15.83
N LEU A 531 -5.98 -20.43 -14.94
CA LEU A 531 -5.11 -20.33 -13.76
C LEU A 531 -3.63 -20.38 -14.12
N SER A 532 -3.23 -21.16 -15.13
CA SER A 532 -1.90 -21.05 -15.71
C SER A 532 -1.66 -19.67 -16.33
N ASN A 533 -2.60 -19.15 -17.14
CA ASN A 533 -2.52 -17.78 -17.66
C ASN A 533 -2.44 -16.71 -16.54
N ALA A 534 -3.11 -16.92 -15.40
CA ALA A 534 -3.04 -16.02 -14.24
C ALA A 534 -1.65 -16.06 -13.58
N LEU A 535 -1.07 -17.26 -13.41
CA LEU A 535 0.29 -17.45 -12.90
C LEU A 535 1.35 -16.84 -13.83
N ASP A 536 1.15 -16.88 -15.15
CA ASP A 536 2.04 -16.27 -16.14
C ASP A 536 2.09 -14.73 -16.05
N VAL A 537 1.08 -14.09 -15.44
CA VAL A 537 0.99 -12.62 -15.24
C VAL A 537 1.05 -12.18 -13.77
N ALA A 538 1.21 -13.11 -12.83
CA ALA A 538 1.23 -12.82 -11.39
C ALA A 538 2.54 -12.12 -11.00
N VAL A 539 2.41 -10.89 -10.50
CA VAL A 539 3.50 -10.00 -10.12
C VAL A 539 4.10 -10.41 -8.78
N ASN A 540 3.25 -10.72 -7.80
CA ASN A 540 3.66 -10.98 -6.42
C ASN A 540 3.37 -12.44 -5.98
N ASP A 541 3.88 -12.82 -4.81
CA ASP A 541 3.75 -14.19 -4.30
C ASP A 541 2.37 -14.47 -3.66
N TRP A 542 1.60 -13.44 -3.32
CA TRP A 542 0.22 -13.55 -2.86
C TRP A 542 -0.70 -14.01 -4.00
N GLU A 543 -0.61 -13.35 -5.17
CA GLU A 543 -1.32 -13.71 -6.41
C GLU A 543 -1.00 -15.15 -6.84
N LYS A 544 0.29 -15.54 -6.79
CA LYS A 544 0.71 -16.92 -7.10
C LYS A 544 0.13 -17.92 -6.11
N GLY A 545 0.12 -17.59 -4.81
CA GLY A 545 -0.50 -18.41 -3.76
C GLY A 545 -1.98 -18.67 -4.03
N GLU A 546 -2.73 -17.62 -4.34
CA GLU A 546 -4.16 -17.70 -4.68
C GLU A 546 -4.44 -18.52 -5.95
N ALA A 547 -3.69 -18.28 -7.02
CA ALA A 547 -3.88 -19.06 -8.26
C ALA A 547 -3.47 -20.52 -8.10
N TYR A 548 -2.41 -20.84 -7.32
CA TYR A 548 -2.08 -22.22 -6.99
C TYR A 548 -3.16 -22.88 -6.12
N ALA A 549 -3.72 -22.19 -5.13
CA ALA A 549 -4.77 -22.74 -4.27
C ALA A 549 -6.03 -23.09 -5.08
N LEU A 550 -6.53 -22.14 -5.89
CA LEU A 550 -7.68 -22.39 -6.74
C LEU A 550 -7.39 -23.47 -7.81
N ARG A 551 -6.15 -23.57 -8.31
CA ARG A 551 -5.78 -24.62 -9.28
C ARG A 551 -5.68 -26.00 -8.64
N ALA A 552 -5.18 -26.09 -7.39
CA ALA A 552 -5.19 -27.32 -6.61
C ALA A 552 -6.62 -27.80 -6.33
N ILE A 553 -7.50 -26.92 -5.84
CA ILE A 553 -8.95 -27.20 -5.67
C ILE A 553 -9.58 -27.66 -6.99
N THR A 554 -9.20 -27.04 -8.12
CA THR A 554 -9.71 -27.44 -9.44
C THR A 554 -9.22 -28.82 -9.87
N PHE A 555 -7.98 -29.21 -9.56
CA PHE A 555 -7.43 -30.55 -9.81
C PHE A 555 -8.04 -31.63 -8.90
N GLU A 556 -8.39 -31.30 -7.65
CA GLU A 556 -9.15 -32.20 -6.76
C GLU A 556 -10.59 -32.43 -7.26
N ALA A 557 -11.16 -31.46 -7.99
CA ALA A 557 -12.52 -31.51 -8.52
C ALA A 557 -12.67 -32.19 -9.90
N THR A 558 -11.59 -32.59 -10.57
CA THR A 558 -11.69 -33.30 -11.87
C THR A 558 -12.19 -34.73 -11.70
N ASP A 559 -12.75 -35.31 -12.78
CA ASP A 559 -13.07 -36.73 -12.85
C ASP A 559 -12.25 -37.39 -13.99
N PRO A 560 -11.28 -38.28 -13.69
CA PRO A 560 -10.80 -38.63 -12.35
C PRO A 560 -10.02 -37.46 -11.67
N PRO A 561 -9.91 -37.43 -10.33
CA PRO A 561 -9.15 -36.39 -9.63
C PRO A 561 -7.65 -36.43 -9.92
N ALA A 562 -7.07 -35.30 -10.31
CA ALA A 562 -5.64 -35.15 -10.59
C ALA A 562 -4.84 -34.93 -9.30
N ARG A 563 -4.83 -35.96 -8.43
CA ARG A 563 -4.30 -35.90 -7.06
C ARG A 563 -2.85 -35.44 -6.97
N ASP A 564 -1.99 -35.92 -7.86
CA ASP A 564 -0.55 -35.60 -7.83
C ASP A 564 -0.30 -34.13 -8.23
N ASP A 565 -1.04 -33.61 -9.23
CA ASP A 565 -1.03 -32.20 -9.59
C ASP A 565 -1.59 -31.32 -8.46
N ALA A 566 -2.66 -31.75 -7.77
CA ALA A 566 -3.19 -31.04 -6.61
C ALA A 566 -2.17 -30.95 -5.47
N ILE A 567 -1.51 -32.06 -5.12
CA ILE A 567 -0.44 -32.10 -4.11
C ILE A 567 0.72 -31.17 -4.50
N ALA A 568 1.13 -31.18 -5.78
CA ALA A 568 2.18 -30.29 -6.27
C ALA A 568 1.80 -28.80 -6.09
N ASN A 569 0.58 -28.41 -6.50
CA ASN A 569 0.12 -27.03 -6.38
C ASN A 569 -0.02 -26.57 -4.92
N TRP A 570 -0.52 -27.42 -4.01
CA TRP A 570 -0.52 -27.09 -2.58
C TRP A 570 0.90 -26.97 -2.01
N SER A 571 1.85 -27.81 -2.46
CA SER A 571 3.24 -27.74 -1.98
C SER A 571 3.95 -26.44 -2.37
N TRP A 572 3.73 -25.95 -3.59
CA TRP A 572 4.34 -24.71 -4.07
C TRP A 572 3.91 -23.46 -3.29
N ILE A 573 2.73 -23.48 -2.66
CA ILE A 573 2.28 -22.38 -1.77
C ILE A 573 3.14 -22.31 -0.50
N LEU A 574 3.71 -23.43 -0.06
CA LEU A 574 4.60 -23.46 1.10
C LEU A 574 6.02 -22.95 0.77
N ASP A 575 6.44 -23.04 -0.49
CA ASP A 575 7.71 -22.50 -0.98
C ASP A 575 7.66 -20.98 -1.21
N LEU A 576 6.45 -20.40 -1.38
CA LEU A 576 6.24 -18.95 -1.52
C LEU A 576 6.35 -18.24 -0.15
N PRO A 577 7.34 -17.34 0.06
CA PRO A 577 7.49 -16.60 1.31
C PRO A 577 6.43 -15.50 1.48
N GLY A 578 5.91 -14.94 0.38
CA GLY A 578 4.88 -13.90 0.38
C GLY A 578 3.44 -14.39 0.17
N ALA A 579 3.17 -15.70 0.25
CA ALA A 579 1.81 -16.21 0.19
C ALA A 579 1.00 -15.81 1.43
N ALA A 580 -0.32 -15.59 1.28
CA ALA A 580 -1.19 -15.20 2.38
C ALA A 580 -1.19 -16.25 3.51
N PRO A 581 -1.17 -15.83 4.80
CA PRO A 581 -1.14 -16.78 5.93
C PRO A 581 -2.31 -17.78 5.94
N GLU A 582 -3.50 -17.35 5.50
CA GLU A 582 -4.70 -18.19 5.43
C GLU A 582 -4.57 -19.24 4.32
N THR A 583 -4.17 -18.82 3.12
CA THR A 583 -3.94 -19.68 1.95
C THR A 583 -2.79 -20.68 2.20
N ARG A 584 -1.77 -20.27 2.96
CA ARG A 584 -0.70 -21.14 3.44
C ARG A 584 -1.20 -22.18 4.45
N ALA A 585 -1.99 -21.76 5.45
CA ALA A 585 -2.58 -22.68 6.42
C ALA A 585 -3.58 -23.67 5.77
N LEU A 586 -4.31 -23.22 4.75
CA LEU A 586 -5.15 -24.08 3.90
C LEU A 586 -4.31 -25.12 3.16
N ALA A 587 -3.18 -24.72 2.55
CA ALA A 587 -2.27 -25.63 1.87
C ALA A 587 -1.69 -26.69 2.82
N GLU A 588 -1.24 -26.30 4.02
CA GLU A 588 -0.79 -27.24 5.06
C GLU A 588 -1.91 -28.21 5.47
N ALA A 589 -3.14 -27.74 5.62
CA ALA A 589 -4.29 -28.59 5.95
C ALA A 589 -4.63 -29.60 4.82
N ARG A 590 -4.72 -29.15 3.56
CA ARG A 590 -5.02 -30.02 2.40
C ARG A 590 -3.90 -31.03 2.15
N LEU A 591 -2.63 -30.66 2.29
CA LEU A 591 -1.50 -31.60 2.14
C LEU A 591 -1.54 -32.72 3.16
N ASN A 592 -1.84 -32.43 4.43
CA ASN A 592 -1.98 -33.46 5.46
C ASN A 592 -3.10 -34.47 5.09
N GLU A 593 -4.26 -33.99 4.64
CA GLU A 593 -5.36 -34.85 4.18
C GLU A 593 -4.97 -35.68 2.93
N LEU A 594 -4.43 -35.03 1.90
CA LEU A 594 -4.06 -35.66 0.62
C LEU A 594 -2.90 -36.65 0.72
N LEU A 595 -2.00 -36.50 1.70
CA LEU A 595 -0.89 -37.43 1.96
C LEU A 595 -1.25 -38.52 2.98
N GLY A 596 -2.48 -38.53 3.53
CA GLY A 596 -2.91 -39.49 4.54
C GLY A 596 -2.37 -39.22 5.96
N GLY A 597 -1.79 -38.05 6.18
CA GLY A 597 -1.45 -37.49 7.49
C GLY A 597 -2.70 -37.09 8.25
N GLY A 598 -3.47 -38.08 8.73
CA GLY A 598 -4.63 -37.84 9.58
C GLY A 598 -4.26 -36.99 10.81
N PRO A 599 -5.20 -36.18 11.34
CA PRO A 599 -4.89 -35.21 12.38
C PRO A 599 -4.23 -35.89 13.58
N THR A 600 -3.07 -35.37 13.99
CA THR A 600 -2.32 -35.87 15.15
C THR A 600 -3.25 -35.91 16.35
N ARG A 601 -3.73 -37.11 16.70
CA ARG A 601 -4.51 -37.34 17.92
C ARG A 601 -3.62 -36.96 19.08
N THR A 602 -3.86 -35.77 19.65
CA THR A 602 -3.48 -35.49 21.03
C THR A 602 -4.03 -36.63 21.87
N LEU A 603 -3.11 -37.43 22.42
CA LEU A 603 -3.49 -38.61 23.17
C LEU A 603 -4.33 -38.17 24.37
N ARG A 604 -5.65 -38.39 24.31
CA ARG A 604 -6.42 -38.61 25.52
C ARG A 604 -5.63 -39.65 26.32
N PRO A 605 -5.34 -39.42 27.61
CA PRO A 605 -4.61 -40.40 28.40
C PRO A 605 -5.39 -41.71 28.37
N THR A 606 -4.83 -42.71 27.70
CA THR A 606 -5.45 -44.03 27.60
C THR A 606 -5.54 -44.58 29.01
N LEU A 607 -6.77 -44.69 29.53
CA LEU A 607 -7.03 -45.44 30.75
C LEU A 607 -6.62 -46.88 30.47
N THR A 608 -5.46 -47.28 30.99
CA THR A 608 -4.95 -48.64 30.86
C THR A 608 -6.02 -49.61 31.37
N PRO A 609 -6.53 -50.54 30.55
CA PRO A 609 -7.48 -51.52 31.01
C PRO A 609 -6.75 -52.50 31.94
N THR A 610 -6.86 -52.28 33.25
CA THR A 610 -6.34 -53.19 34.27
C THR A 610 -7.02 -54.54 34.10
N VAL A 611 -6.31 -55.50 33.53
CA VAL A 611 -6.78 -56.89 33.43
C VAL A 611 -7.00 -57.42 34.86
N PRO A 612 -8.21 -57.89 35.21
CA PRO A 612 -8.48 -58.37 36.57
C PRO A 612 -7.78 -59.71 36.80
N ILE A 613 -6.67 -59.69 37.54
CA ILE A 613 -6.05 -60.89 38.08
C ILE A 613 -6.87 -61.35 39.29
N THR A 614 -7.83 -62.25 39.04
CA THR A 614 -8.62 -62.89 40.10
C THR A 614 -7.70 -63.72 41.02
N PRO A 615 -7.84 -63.62 42.36
CA PRO A 615 -7.03 -64.41 43.30
C PRO A 615 -7.22 -65.92 43.13
N GLY A 616 -6.16 -66.69 43.43
CA GLY A 616 -6.23 -68.15 43.49
C GLY A 616 -7.07 -68.66 44.66
N THR A 617 -7.81 -69.76 44.43
CA THR A 617 -8.70 -70.39 45.41
C THR A 617 -7.93 -70.94 46.63
N PRO A 618 -8.40 -70.74 47.87
CA PRO A 618 -7.67 -71.14 49.06
C PRO A 618 -7.80 -72.65 49.39
N THR A 619 -6.69 -73.27 49.78
CA THR A 619 -6.67 -74.56 50.51
C THR A 619 -6.84 -74.30 52.01
N ALA A 620 -7.67 -75.10 52.68
CA ALA A 620 -8.05 -74.86 54.08
C ALA A 620 -7.18 -75.60 55.11
N THR A 621 -6.76 -74.89 56.16
CA THR A 621 -6.30 -75.45 57.44
C THR A 621 -7.03 -74.71 58.58
N ARG A 622 -7.35 -75.41 59.67
CA ARG A 622 -8.34 -74.98 60.69
C ARG A 622 -7.72 -74.58 62.03
N THR A 623 -8.21 -73.45 62.59
CA THR A 623 -8.42 -73.22 64.05
C THR A 623 -7.11 -73.02 64.86
N ALA A 624 -6.98 -72.14 65.88
CA ALA A 624 -7.95 -71.74 66.91
C ALA A 624 -7.91 -70.26 67.37
N THR A 625 -9.00 -69.87 68.04
CA THR A 625 -9.28 -68.66 68.85
C THR A 625 -8.66 -68.72 70.25
N PRO A 626 -8.79 -67.69 71.15
CA PRO A 626 -9.09 -66.25 70.98
C PRO A 626 -8.14 -65.31 71.79
N THR A 627 -8.34 -63.98 71.76
CA THR A 627 -8.61 -63.10 72.95
C THR A 627 -8.51 -61.58 72.64
N ARG A 628 -9.28 -60.77 73.41
CA ARG A 628 -9.52 -59.29 73.31
C ARG A 628 -8.64 -58.50 74.32
N THR A 629 -8.63 -57.17 74.55
CA THR A 629 -9.24 -55.86 74.10
C THR A 629 -8.32 -54.74 74.71
N PRO A 630 -8.57 -53.40 74.71
CA PRO A 630 -9.38 -52.48 73.87
C PRO A 630 -8.72 -51.12 73.47
N THR A 631 -9.37 -50.44 72.51
CA THR A 631 -9.66 -49.00 72.34
C THR A 631 -9.34 -47.96 73.46
N SER A 632 -8.81 -46.77 73.11
CA SER A 632 -9.34 -45.42 73.51
C SER A 632 -8.67 -44.21 72.79
N THR A 633 -9.24 -43.01 72.98
CA THR A 633 -8.87 -41.67 72.46
C THR A 633 -9.20 -40.61 73.58
N VAL A 634 -9.18 -39.26 73.55
CA VAL A 634 -8.83 -38.08 72.68
C VAL A 634 -8.98 -36.80 73.58
N PRO A 635 -8.66 -35.51 73.22
CA PRO A 635 -7.67 -34.83 72.35
C PRO A 635 -6.81 -33.75 73.13
N VAL A 636 -6.54 -32.57 72.50
CA VAL A 636 -6.15 -31.21 73.00
C VAL A 636 -4.66 -30.74 72.96
N THR A 637 -4.50 -29.47 72.56
CA THR A 637 -3.34 -28.53 72.45
C THR A 637 -3.02 -27.80 73.80
N PRO A 638 -2.20 -26.71 73.92
CA PRO A 638 -1.25 -26.02 73.01
C PRO A 638 0.18 -25.81 73.62
N GLY A 639 1.12 -25.20 72.88
CA GLY A 639 2.33 -24.59 73.50
C GLY A 639 3.56 -24.34 72.59
N SER A 640 4.31 -23.28 72.88
CA SER A 640 5.68 -22.93 72.43
C SER A 640 6.54 -22.73 73.72
N PRO A 641 7.89 -22.48 73.76
CA PRO A 641 8.80 -21.99 72.69
C PRO A 641 10.33 -22.38 72.73
N THR A 642 11.11 -21.85 71.77
CA THR A 642 12.56 -21.41 71.84
C THR A 642 13.79 -22.37 71.80
N VAL A 643 14.91 -21.85 71.24
CA VAL A 643 16.39 -22.18 71.32
C VAL A 643 16.88 -23.61 70.90
N THR A 644 17.84 -23.82 69.96
CA THR A 644 19.30 -23.57 70.15
C THR A 644 20.20 -23.80 68.89
N ARG A 645 21.26 -22.98 68.82
CA ARG A 645 22.48 -22.86 67.97
C ARG A 645 23.30 -24.11 67.49
N THR A 646 24.31 -23.79 66.65
CA THR A 646 25.66 -24.43 66.43
C THR A 646 25.73 -25.56 65.35
N ALA A 647 26.78 -25.75 64.52
CA ALA A 647 28.14 -25.14 64.42
C ALA A 647 28.76 -25.12 62.98
N THR A 648 29.89 -24.41 62.82
CA THR A 648 30.86 -24.31 61.67
C THR A 648 31.91 -25.47 61.68
N PRO A 649 33.06 -25.54 60.94
CA PRO A 649 33.74 -24.62 59.97
C PRO A 649 34.36 -25.27 58.68
N THR A 650 35.11 -24.51 57.84
CA THR A 650 36.50 -24.78 57.33
C THR A 650 37.05 -23.58 56.47
N ARG A 651 38.34 -23.56 56.07
CA ARG A 651 39.21 -22.39 55.69
C ARG A 651 39.70 -22.42 54.20
N THR A 652 39.83 -21.31 53.44
CA THR A 652 40.95 -20.30 53.30
C THR A 652 42.22 -20.86 52.60
N PRO A 653 42.98 -20.18 51.69
CA PRO A 653 43.21 -18.72 51.37
C PRO A 653 42.83 -18.29 49.90
N THR A 654 43.02 -17.08 49.30
CA THR A 654 43.81 -15.79 49.50
C THR A 654 45.22 -15.77 48.84
N PRO A 655 45.81 -14.67 48.26
CA PRO A 655 45.43 -13.24 48.00
C PRO A 655 45.32 -12.91 46.44
N THR A 656 45.71 -11.80 45.74
CA THR A 656 46.48 -10.52 45.98
C THR A 656 46.31 -9.39 44.90
N ARG A 657 46.37 -8.11 45.34
CA ARG A 657 46.94 -6.82 44.79
C ARG A 657 46.43 -5.99 43.54
N THR A 658 45.95 -4.80 43.90
CA THR A 658 45.68 -3.48 43.26
C THR A 658 46.80 -2.72 42.53
N ILE A 659 46.47 -1.85 41.55
CA ILE A 659 47.05 -0.48 41.30
C ILE A 659 45.98 0.51 40.75
N THR A 660 46.03 1.78 41.19
CA THR A 660 45.45 3.05 40.61
C THR A 660 46.47 4.19 40.89
N PRO A 661 46.43 5.44 40.34
CA PRO A 661 45.29 6.35 40.03
C PRO A 661 45.25 6.74 38.50
N THR A 662 44.98 7.94 37.92
CA THR A 662 44.83 9.36 38.35
C THR A 662 44.08 10.22 37.30
N LEU A 663 43.76 11.49 37.61
CA LEU A 663 43.36 12.59 36.69
C LEU A 663 44.39 13.75 36.76
N PRO A 664 44.46 14.74 35.82
CA PRO A 664 43.67 16.00 35.98
C PRO A 664 43.32 16.78 34.68
N THR A 665 42.75 17.99 34.87
CA THR A 665 42.06 18.92 33.95
C THR A 665 42.95 19.97 33.23
N ALA A 666 42.52 20.52 32.07
CA ALA A 666 42.68 21.95 31.66
C ALA A 666 41.98 22.34 30.32
N THR A 667 41.63 23.62 30.17
CA THR A 667 41.19 24.39 28.96
C THR A 667 41.64 25.87 29.14
N PRO A 668 41.41 26.90 28.25
CA PRO A 668 40.91 26.97 26.86
C PRO A 668 41.75 27.88 25.89
N SER A 669 41.22 28.24 24.70
CA SER A 669 41.65 29.32 23.75
C SER A 669 42.92 29.07 22.88
N SER A 670 43.18 29.69 21.72
CA SER A 670 42.61 30.89 21.04
C SER A 670 42.65 30.84 19.47
N THR A 671 42.25 31.92 18.78
CA THR A 671 42.10 32.14 17.31
C THR A 671 42.86 33.42 16.84
N PRO A 672 42.91 33.88 15.55
CA PRO A 672 42.89 33.24 14.19
C PRO A 672 43.96 33.90 13.21
N THR A 673 43.62 34.07 11.90
CA THR A 673 44.16 35.05 10.88
C THR A 673 45.38 34.66 9.97
N PRO A 674 45.63 35.30 8.76
CA PRO A 674 45.76 34.52 7.50
C PRO A 674 46.79 34.98 6.39
N GLY A 675 46.81 34.27 5.24
CA GLY A 675 47.24 34.75 3.90
C GLY A 675 48.74 34.61 3.54
N PRO A 676 49.19 34.96 2.31
CA PRO A 676 48.45 35.39 1.09
C PRO A 676 48.83 34.61 -0.21
N SER A 677 48.32 35.04 -1.38
CA SER A 677 48.74 34.60 -2.73
C SER A 677 49.51 35.70 -3.49
N PRO A 678 50.25 35.36 -4.58
CA PRO A 678 49.98 36.06 -5.86
C PRO A 678 50.15 35.22 -7.15
N THR A 679 49.66 35.80 -8.26
CA THR A 679 49.60 35.33 -9.67
C THR A 679 50.63 36.09 -10.56
N PRO A 680 50.55 36.21 -11.92
CA PRO A 680 50.25 35.25 -13.01
C PRO A 680 51.22 35.35 -14.24
N THR A 681 51.16 34.39 -15.19
CA THR A 681 51.51 34.55 -16.62
C THR A 681 50.83 33.46 -17.49
N ARG A 682 50.72 33.55 -18.83
CA ARG A 682 50.19 34.58 -19.75
C ARG A 682 49.84 33.87 -21.09
N ARG A 683 48.74 34.27 -21.77
CA ARG A 683 48.28 33.77 -23.10
C ARG A 683 49.29 34.04 -24.25
N PRO A 684 49.26 33.36 -25.43
CA PRO A 684 48.08 33.33 -26.34
C PRO A 684 47.83 32.06 -27.20
N SER A 685 46.74 32.10 -27.98
CA SER A 685 46.35 31.22 -29.11
C SER A 685 46.50 31.99 -30.45
N PRO A 686 46.37 31.37 -31.65
CA PRO A 686 45.03 31.06 -32.22
C PRO A 686 44.92 29.77 -33.09
N GLU A 687 43.66 29.31 -33.28
CA GLU A 687 42.93 28.82 -34.48
C GLU A 687 43.64 28.26 -35.75
N PRO A 688 42.91 27.56 -36.67
CA PRO A 688 41.89 26.51 -36.47
C PRO A 688 42.05 25.33 -37.47
N THR A 689 41.15 24.32 -37.47
CA THR A 689 40.91 23.47 -38.67
C THR A 689 39.55 22.76 -38.62
N GLU A 690 38.91 22.60 -39.79
CA GLU A 690 37.65 21.88 -40.03
C GLU A 690 37.94 20.36 -40.24
N THR A 691 37.06 19.37 -40.09
CA THR A 691 35.74 19.12 -40.75
C THR A 691 35.06 17.88 -40.10
N PRO A 692 33.77 17.58 -40.38
CA PRO A 692 33.00 16.54 -39.67
C PRO A 692 32.98 15.15 -40.35
N TRP A 693 32.43 14.15 -39.66
CA TRP A 693 32.05 12.83 -40.22
C TRP A 693 30.63 12.40 -39.81
N MET A 694 30.01 11.57 -40.65
CA MET A 694 28.60 11.16 -40.60
C MET A 694 28.36 9.80 -39.91
N TYR A 695 27.09 9.56 -39.57
CA TYR A 695 26.36 8.28 -39.52
C TYR A 695 27.16 6.97 -39.60
N HIS A 696 26.87 6.08 -38.64
CA HIS A 696 26.41 4.73 -38.98
C HIS A 696 25.38 4.19 -37.99
#